data_AF-I2N666-F1
#
_entry.id   AF-I2N666-F1
#
_cell.length_a   1.000
_cell.length_b   1.000
_cell.length_c   1.000
_cell.angle_alpha   90.00
_cell.angle_beta   90.00
_cell.angle_gamma   90.00
#
_symmetry.space_group_name_H-M   'P 1'
#
loop_
_entity.id
_entity.type
_entity.pdbx_description
1 polymer ?
#
loop_
_entity_poly.entity_id
_entity_poly.type
_entity_poly.pdbx_seq_one_letter_code
_entity_poly.pdbx_strand_id
1 'polypeptide(L)'
;MGIPYARIARSAARPAPGAEPLTIGYRAMERPELWNTALLELVNHGRDPEAAPWRTVPTRRLDRALTTLCPELCTLPRPTGTEPGGPAHDYWFLVPRDIPDPLPPEALEGMLNLWVGTLPRVSAPQQVAEALGALRSAPPVWRETELDLFGCPTSEGGTALPRPYQYRLAMDWLARRIEQLPPYDSGGELLSFHAVPRGPADRGAELMSQALRHEAGGKVWWWSVVIRLSLHSVPFDPLPRVHFSFGVRRWATHPSRTTGRLYLPPGRRTSVYLRCPVPWLPGAPLTGRYTVARLEWARDRGSHVWHENDPAGLLRPLAANQSLPLPSPEELLTEPAARLGEGPGVRAAVVHSAAMGTHAVERGFMSHQRSQLFAWVREALPAHLAPVPDLGRSTVGEHQPHNRPSRQQADETERARTAEERRIALASAMCFLAEEGYGDHPVDTSRPVLTLRLVWTTHRMRREAIAALARVLGLKGDGGDPEHAAGAAPGSGADTEMEAEAAYDNAAPGNPVVLEWQTPELTVHLRCLPSAGLGDGLTVGTGRTVRESFVKGVMERRRTVAQWLSADGALPDRPALAVVEIDQGVFATELADPKYAVRLGCADAGVVSQFVLVPRRGRQNGKTYNTERNASHRAQMSWLDGFRQLGVRVLPEHSLGGLLPDDLRYAAVWAVKRRSDGPTRTALRHPLPVALLMTPEGNAGGRARIHGWDLEQADWVPYPAMLVRLTRSTGLERLKEFAADLTAADPDSGAETEPEEDPVADARAEDGDSGEAPRKTDGDLRGVRLRDEQRRAMEGFLQHVLPTLRTAPTALFVHAQNLRSLWTWIQDGQVGRDLLRSGQAPAAGLDPDLRLVRVRDGGGDAHETPGWWGTGHPGGVNGLSAGLWGPDPATGAGNGNDPRVFYSTTEKALQFGQSAVRADKLAPRPVTQGRRKGELVLDTEVPAWNPHLAEITVLGCHREDGDEPAAYALLAHQLRQAADYPDALAKPLPLHLAEKAEEYVLPLPPRAEAADTL
;
A
#
# COMPACT_ATOMS: atom_id res chain seq x y z
N MET A 1 -23.31 -3.87 -20.80
CA MET A 1 -23.69 -4.63 -19.58
C MET A 1 -22.81 -5.86 -19.50
N GLY A 2 -22.27 -6.17 -18.32
CA GLY A 2 -21.40 -7.33 -18.12
C GLY A 2 -22.19 -8.63 -18.15
N ILE A 3 -21.56 -9.70 -18.64
CA ILE A 3 -22.11 -11.05 -18.55
C ILE A 3 -22.27 -11.39 -17.05
N PRO A 4 -23.46 -11.82 -16.58
CA PRO A 4 -23.63 -12.25 -15.19
C PRO A 4 -22.99 -13.64 -15.02
N TYR A 5 -21.95 -13.73 -14.18
CA TYR A 5 -21.30 -15.00 -13.85
C TYR A 5 -21.86 -15.52 -12.53
N ALA A 6 -22.14 -16.82 -12.46
CA ALA A 6 -22.61 -17.51 -11.25
C ALA A 6 -21.45 -18.03 -10.38
N ARG A 7 -20.26 -18.19 -10.99
CA ARG A 7 -19.05 -18.69 -10.33
C ARG A 7 -17.85 -17.81 -10.65
N ILE A 8 -16.87 -17.83 -9.77
CA ILE A 8 -15.54 -17.26 -10.02
C ILE A 8 -14.46 -18.31 -9.79
N ALA A 9 -13.44 -18.30 -10.65
CA ALA A 9 -12.20 -19.03 -10.45
C ALA A 9 -11.10 -18.08 -9.96
N ARG A 10 -10.06 -18.66 -9.36
CA ARG A 10 -8.93 -17.93 -8.79
C ARG A 10 -7.62 -18.49 -9.35
N SER A 11 -6.62 -17.63 -9.55
CA SER A 11 -5.26 -18.04 -9.92
C SER A 11 -4.50 -18.56 -8.70
N ALA A 12 -5.00 -19.63 -8.11
CA ALA A 12 -4.44 -20.28 -6.94
C ALA A 12 -4.52 -21.81 -6.99
N ALA A 13 -3.58 -22.48 -6.33
CA ALA A 13 -3.55 -23.93 -6.13
C ALA A 13 -3.35 -24.25 -4.64
N ARG A 14 -3.71 -25.47 -4.24
CA ARG A 14 -3.50 -26.02 -2.90
C ARG A 14 -3.16 -27.51 -2.97
N PRO A 15 -2.60 -28.11 -1.91
CA PRO A 15 -2.47 -29.57 -1.82
C PRO A 15 -3.79 -30.28 -2.13
N ALA A 16 -3.74 -31.33 -2.93
CA ALA A 16 -4.90 -32.14 -3.25
C ALA A 16 -5.41 -32.85 -1.98
N PRO A 17 -6.74 -33.03 -1.81
CA PRO A 17 -7.27 -33.71 -0.63
C PRO A 17 -6.69 -35.13 -0.49
N GLY A 18 -6.17 -35.47 0.69
CA GLY A 18 -5.56 -36.77 0.96
C GLY A 18 -4.20 -37.00 0.27
N ALA A 19 -3.58 -35.97 -0.30
CA ALA A 19 -2.23 -36.09 -0.84
C ALA A 19 -1.21 -36.30 0.28
N GLU A 20 -0.31 -37.26 0.07
CA GLU A 20 0.88 -37.45 0.91
C GLU A 20 1.80 -36.22 0.87
N PRO A 21 2.63 -35.99 1.90
CA PRO A 21 3.65 -34.93 1.91
C PRO A 21 4.53 -34.96 0.64
N LEU A 22 4.66 -33.81 -0.03
CA LEU A 22 5.51 -33.70 -1.23
C LEU A 22 6.97 -33.52 -0.80
N THR A 23 7.65 -34.64 -0.63
CA THR A 23 9.06 -34.68 -0.22
C THR A 23 9.99 -34.67 -1.44
N ILE A 24 10.91 -33.71 -1.48
CA ILE A 24 11.87 -33.53 -2.57
C ILE A 24 13.30 -33.65 -2.02
N GLY A 25 14.17 -34.32 -2.78
CA GLY A 25 15.59 -34.48 -2.46
C GLY A 25 16.42 -33.24 -2.81
N TYR A 26 17.26 -32.82 -1.87
CA TYR A 26 18.19 -31.71 -1.99
C TYR A 26 19.60 -32.12 -1.59
N ARG A 27 20.59 -31.47 -2.17
CA ARG A 27 21.93 -31.34 -1.62
C ARG A 27 21.96 -30.06 -0.81
N ALA A 28 22.28 -30.16 0.48
CA ALA A 28 22.31 -29.06 1.41
C ALA A 28 23.71 -28.87 1.99
N MET A 29 24.09 -27.61 2.20
CA MET A 29 25.34 -27.24 2.86
C MET A 29 25.00 -26.55 4.19
N GLU A 30 25.67 -26.95 5.27
CA GLU A 30 25.49 -26.36 6.60
C GLU A 30 26.03 -24.92 6.65
N ARG A 31 25.75 -24.19 7.74
CA ARG A 31 26.30 -22.84 7.96
C ARG A 31 27.82 -22.87 8.21
N PRO A 32 28.53 -21.76 7.95
CA PRO A 32 30.00 -21.73 8.04
C PRO A 32 30.58 -22.01 9.41
N GLU A 33 29.90 -21.57 10.47
CA GLU A 33 30.29 -21.87 11.85
C GLU A 33 30.31 -23.38 12.17
N LEU A 34 29.61 -24.20 11.38
CA LEU A 34 29.61 -25.66 11.52
C LEU A 34 30.69 -26.33 10.67
N TRP A 35 31.33 -25.61 9.76
CA TRP A 35 32.40 -26.15 8.92
C TRP A 35 33.74 -26.18 9.67
N ASN A 36 34.11 -25.06 10.29
CA ASN A 36 35.39 -24.90 10.97
C ASN A 36 35.36 -23.74 11.99
N THR A 37 35.92 -23.95 13.19
CA THR A 37 35.97 -22.94 14.26
C THR A 37 36.84 -21.74 13.91
N ALA A 38 37.84 -21.91 13.03
CA ALA A 38 38.75 -20.85 12.60
C ALA A 38 38.02 -19.62 12.00
N LEU A 39 36.83 -19.82 11.41
CA LEU A 39 36.02 -18.70 10.90
C LEU A 39 35.42 -17.86 12.03
N LEU A 40 34.96 -18.49 13.13
CA LEU A 40 34.48 -17.77 14.31
C LEU A 40 35.64 -17.10 15.05
N GLU A 41 36.80 -17.76 15.13
CA GLU A 41 38.02 -17.19 15.71
C GLU A 41 38.47 -15.95 14.93
N LEU A 42 38.44 -16.00 13.59
CA LEU A 42 38.79 -14.86 12.73
C LEU A 42 37.88 -13.65 12.95
N VAL A 43 36.56 -13.86 13.02
CA VAL A 43 35.58 -12.76 13.19
C VAL A 43 35.64 -12.17 14.61
N ASN A 44 36.01 -12.98 15.60
CA ASN A 44 36.21 -12.52 16.97
C ASN A 44 37.62 -11.98 17.24
N HIS A 45 38.54 -12.07 16.27
CA HIS A 45 39.93 -11.66 16.45
C HIS A 45 40.05 -10.13 16.64
N GLY A 46 40.70 -9.72 17.73
CA GLY A 46 40.93 -8.31 18.07
C GLY A 46 39.66 -7.56 18.52
N ARG A 47 38.58 -8.29 18.85
CA ARG A 47 37.36 -7.70 19.41
C ARG A 47 37.57 -7.38 20.90
N ASP A 48 36.93 -6.31 21.36
CA ASP A 48 36.95 -5.90 22.76
C ASP A 48 36.50 -7.06 23.68
N PRO A 49 37.27 -7.41 24.73
CA PRO A 49 36.90 -8.45 25.69
C PRO A 49 35.55 -8.21 26.39
N GLU A 50 35.12 -6.96 26.56
CA GLU A 50 33.80 -6.63 27.13
C GLU A 50 32.69 -6.72 26.07
N ALA A 51 33.04 -6.58 24.78
CA ALA A 51 32.11 -6.77 23.69
C ALA A 51 31.85 -8.26 23.50
N ALA A 52 30.59 -8.60 23.52
CA ALA A 52 30.22 -9.99 23.59
C ALA A 52 30.47 -10.69 22.22
N PRO A 53 30.93 -11.96 22.22
CA PRO A 53 31.54 -12.59 21.04
C PRO A 53 30.51 -13.09 20.02
N TRP A 54 30.88 -13.03 18.74
CA TRP A 54 30.11 -13.55 17.63
C TRP A 54 29.93 -15.05 17.75
N ARG A 55 28.67 -15.48 17.68
CA ARG A 55 28.29 -16.91 17.69
C ARG A 55 28.05 -17.51 16.30
N THR A 56 28.02 -16.67 15.27
CA THR A 56 27.78 -17.09 13.88
C THR A 56 28.66 -16.27 12.94
N VAL A 57 29.04 -16.83 11.81
CA VAL A 57 29.84 -16.10 10.82
C VAL A 57 28.92 -15.23 9.95
N PRO A 58 29.25 -13.95 9.65
CA PRO A 58 28.44 -13.12 8.77
C PRO A 58 28.43 -13.62 7.32
N THR A 59 27.24 -14.01 6.83
CA THR A 59 27.04 -14.61 5.50
C THR A 59 26.51 -13.65 4.44
N ARG A 60 25.95 -12.51 4.85
CA ARG A 60 25.14 -11.61 4.00
C ARG A 60 25.80 -11.22 2.68
N ARG A 61 27.11 -10.92 2.67
CA ARG A 61 27.84 -10.56 1.45
C ARG A 61 27.93 -11.74 0.48
N LEU A 62 28.23 -12.92 1.01
CA LEU A 62 28.29 -14.15 0.23
C LEU A 62 26.89 -14.60 -0.25
N ASP A 63 25.87 -14.46 0.59
CA ASP A 63 24.47 -14.71 0.23
C ASP A 63 24.05 -13.91 -1.00
N ARG A 64 24.38 -12.61 -1.03
CA ARG A 64 24.07 -11.73 -2.16
C ARG A 64 24.84 -12.11 -3.43
N ALA A 65 26.12 -12.44 -3.27
CA ALA A 65 26.95 -12.91 -4.37
C ALA A 65 26.34 -14.19 -4.99
N LEU A 66 26.13 -15.21 -4.17
CA LEU A 66 25.67 -16.52 -4.62
C LEU A 66 24.26 -16.51 -5.18
N THR A 67 23.34 -15.75 -4.57
CA THR A 67 21.97 -15.56 -5.09
C THR A 67 21.99 -15.09 -6.55
N THR A 68 23.08 -14.45 -6.96
CA THR A 68 23.23 -13.97 -8.33
C THR A 68 24.08 -14.88 -9.21
N LEU A 69 25.26 -15.24 -8.74
CA LEU A 69 26.24 -15.98 -9.55
C LEU A 69 25.82 -17.42 -9.75
N CYS A 70 25.01 -17.94 -8.83
CA CYS A 70 24.47 -19.29 -8.81
C CYS A 70 22.95 -19.20 -8.64
N PRO A 71 22.17 -18.74 -9.64
CA PRO A 71 20.73 -18.55 -9.50
C PRO A 71 19.94 -19.87 -9.30
N GLU A 72 20.62 -21.02 -9.45
CA GLU A 72 20.10 -22.33 -9.08
C GLU A 72 20.20 -22.62 -7.57
N LEU A 73 21.03 -21.89 -6.84
CA LEU A 73 21.24 -22.03 -5.41
C LEU A 73 20.09 -21.39 -4.63
N CYS A 74 19.44 -22.17 -3.77
CA CYS A 74 18.49 -21.64 -2.79
C CYS A 74 19.23 -21.28 -1.50
N THR A 75 19.30 -19.98 -1.20
CA THR A 75 19.79 -19.46 0.07
C THR A 75 18.66 -19.41 1.08
N LEU A 76 18.83 -20.05 2.25
CA LEU A 76 17.86 -19.96 3.35
C LEU A 76 18.25 -18.87 4.35
N PRO A 77 17.27 -18.09 4.87
CA PRO A 77 17.52 -17.16 5.96
C PRO A 77 17.93 -17.91 7.24
N ARG A 78 18.65 -17.24 8.14
CA ARG A 78 18.99 -17.81 9.45
C ARG A 78 17.71 -18.01 10.28
N PRO A 79 17.58 -19.13 11.02
CA PRO A 79 16.45 -19.33 11.94
C PRO A 79 16.41 -18.21 12.99
N THR A 80 15.22 -17.72 13.34
CA THR A 80 15.06 -16.63 14.32
C THR A 80 14.76 -17.10 15.76
N GLY A 81 14.85 -18.42 16.02
CA GLY A 81 14.66 -19.05 17.32
C GLY A 81 14.59 -20.58 17.21
N THR A 82 14.24 -21.27 18.30
CA THR A 82 13.88 -22.70 18.29
C THR A 82 12.47 -22.85 17.70
N GLU A 83 12.38 -22.83 16.38
CA GLU A 83 11.13 -23.09 15.67
C GLU A 83 10.76 -24.57 15.77
N PRO A 84 9.55 -24.91 16.28
CA PRO A 84 9.11 -26.30 16.34
C PRO A 84 9.07 -26.92 14.94
N GLY A 85 9.81 -28.01 14.74
CA GLY A 85 9.81 -28.76 13.47
C GLY A 85 10.56 -28.10 12.31
N GLY A 86 11.53 -27.21 12.60
CA GLY A 86 12.55 -26.82 11.64
C GLY A 86 13.37 -28.03 11.14
N PRO A 87 14.12 -27.89 10.03
CA PRO A 87 15.03 -28.97 9.60
C PRO A 87 15.97 -29.33 10.75
N ALA A 88 16.31 -30.63 10.88
CA ALA A 88 17.18 -31.13 11.95
C ALA A 88 18.57 -30.46 11.95
N HIS A 89 18.97 -29.85 10.83
CA HIS A 89 20.20 -29.10 10.63
C HIS A 89 19.90 -27.66 10.17
N ASP A 90 20.70 -26.68 10.62
CA ASP A 90 20.68 -25.32 10.08
C ASP A 90 21.36 -25.30 8.71
N TYR A 91 20.57 -25.63 7.68
CA TYR A 91 21.01 -25.58 6.29
C TYR A 91 21.13 -24.13 5.82
N TRP A 92 22.24 -23.83 5.16
CA TRP A 92 22.48 -22.55 4.55
C TRP A 92 22.06 -22.53 3.08
N PHE A 93 22.64 -23.45 2.30
CA PHE A 93 22.42 -23.57 0.88
C PHE A 93 21.70 -24.86 0.56
N LEU A 94 20.77 -24.80 -0.39
CA LEU A 94 20.16 -25.98 -0.96
C LEU A 94 20.15 -25.91 -2.47
N VAL A 95 20.39 -27.06 -3.08
CA VAL A 95 20.32 -27.29 -4.52
C VAL A 95 19.51 -28.56 -4.72
N PRO A 96 18.50 -28.60 -5.62
CA PRO A 96 17.84 -29.85 -5.96
C PRO A 96 18.84 -30.96 -6.32
N ARG A 97 18.52 -32.20 -5.94
CA ARG A 97 19.38 -33.37 -6.22
C ARG A 97 19.55 -33.61 -7.72
N ASP A 98 18.55 -33.25 -8.52
CA ASP A 98 18.45 -33.55 -9.96
C ASP A 98 19.16 -32.57 -10.89
N ILE A 99 19.68 -31.45 -10.39
CA ILE A 99 20.44 -30.48 -11.21
C ILE A 99 21.95 -30.62 -11.00
N PRO A 100 22.82 -30.21 -11.94
CA PRO A 100 24.26 -30.19 -11.72
C PRO A 100 24.65 -29.29 -10.54
N ASP A 101 25.81 -29.54 -9.91
CA ASP A 101 26.31 -28.68 -8.83
C ASP A 101 26.60 -27.26 -9.36
N PRO A 102 25.89 -26.21 -8.89
CA PRO A 102 26.11 -24.84 -9.34
C PRO A 102 27.36 -24.20 -8.72
N LEU A 103 28.02 -24.88 -7.76
CA LEU A 103 29.22 -24.44 -7.05
C LEU A 103 30.27 -25.56 -7.05
N PRO A 104 30.88 -25.88 -8.21
CA PRO A 104 31.97 -26.84 -8.25
C PRO A 104 33.15 -26.40 -7.36
N PRO A 105 34.03 -27.32 -6.93
CA PRO A 105 35.08 -27.03 -5.95
C PRO A 105 35.93 -25.79 -6.24
N GLU A 106 36.33 -25.58 -7.50
CA GLU A 106 37.12 -24.40 -7.92
C GLU A 106 36.35 -23.09 -7.75
N ALA A 107 35.06 -23.06 -8.15
CA ALA A 107 34.20 -21.90 -7.99
C ALA A 107 33.92 -21.61 -6.51
N LEU A 108 33.69 -22.66 -5.71
CA LEU A 108 33.46 -22.56 -4.28
C LEU A 108 34.71 -22.03 -3.56
N GLU A 109 35.89 -22.57 -3.84
CA GLU A 109 37.15 -22.09 -3.28
C GLU A 109 37.40 -20.62 -3.61
N GLY A 110 37.23 -20.22 -4.88
CA GLY A 110 37.36 -18.83 -5.30
C GLY A 110 36.41 -17.89 -4.56
N MET A 111 35.16 -18.32 -4.37
CA MET A 111 34.14 -17.55 -3.67
C MET A 111 34.43 -17.43 -2.17
N LEU A 112 34.89 -18.51 -1.53
CA LEU A 112 35.29 -18.51 -0.13
C LEU A 112 36.51 -17.63 0.11
N ASN A 113 37.51 -17.66 -0.78
CA ASN A 113 38.69 -16.79 -0.71
C ASN A 113 38.29 -15.30 -0.71
N LEU A 114 37.38 -14.91 -1.62
CA LEU A 114 36.85 -13.54 -1.68
C LEU A 114 36.06 -13.20 -0.41
N TRP A 115 35.14 -14.08 0.02
CA TRP A 115 34.27 -13.82 1.16
C TRP A 115 35.03 -13.69 2.48
N VAL A 116 35.97 -14.60 2.78
CA VAL A 116 36.78 -14.54 4.01
C VAL A 116 37.57 -13.23 4.09
N GLY A 117 38.05 -12.74 2.94
CA GLY A 117 38.67 -11.42 2.83
C GLY A 117 37.76 -10.25 3.24
N THR A 118 36.44 -10.40 3.19
CA THR A 118 35.44 -9.37 3.54
C THR A 118 34.92 -9.47 4.98
N LEU A 119 35.28 -10.48 5.75
CA LEU A 119 34.77 -10.68 7.11
C LEU A 119 35.22 -9.55 8.06
N PRO A 120 34.34 -9.04 8.94
CA PRO A 120 34.72 -7.97 9.86
C PRO A 120 35.78 -8.47 10.84
N ARG A 121 36.90 -7.77 10.93
CA ARG A 121 38.06 -8.11 11.77
C ARG A 121 39.03 -6.92 11.87
N VAL A 122 39.85 -6.90 12.92
CA VAL A 122 41.07 -6.08 12.96
C VAL A 122 42.06 -6.63 11.92
N SER A 123 42.91 -5.78 11.33
CA SER A 123 43.87 -6.20 10.30
C SER A 123 44.73 -7.37 10.78
N ALA A 124 44.48 -8.56 10.22
CA ALA A 124 45.01 -9.84 10.69
C ALA A 124 45.33 -10.77 9.49
N PRO A 125 46.39 -10.47 8.70
CA PRO A 125 46.70 -11.22 7.48
C PRO A 125 47.02 -12.70 7.74
N GLN A 126 47.65 -13.00 8.87
CA GLN A 126 48.00 -14.36 9.25
C GLN A 126 46.75 -15.20 9.57
N GLN A 127 45.84 -14.65 10.38
CA GLN A 127 44.59 -15.33 10.77
C GLN A 127 43.68 -15.57 9.55
N VAL A 128 43.69 -14.67 8.57
CA VAL A 128 43.03 -14.89 7.28
C VAL A 128 43.65 -16.07 6.53
N ALA A 129 44.98 -16.13 6.46
CA ALA A 129 45.68 -17.23 5.81
C ALA A 129 45.45 -18.58 6.52
N GLU A 130 45.40 -18.57 7.86
CA GLU A 130 45.07 -19.74 8.69
C GLU A 130 43.63 -20.22 8.45
N ALA A 131 42.64 -19.32 8.47
CA ALA A 131 41.24 -19.66 8.19
C ALA A 131 41.05 -20.21 6.77
N LEU A 132 41.70 -19.61 5.77
CA LEU A 132 41.69 -20.12 4.39
C LEU A 132 42.43 -21.46 4.26
N GLY A 133 43.54 -21.65 4.99
CA GLY A 133 44.24 -22.92 5.07
C GLY A 133 43.37 -24.03 5.64
N ALA A 134 42.67 -23.74 6.74
CA ALA A 134 41.75 -24.66 7.39
C ALA A 134 40.59 -25.06 6.46
N LEU A 135 40.00 -24.10 5.74
CA LEU A 135 38.97 -24.38 4.74
C LEU A 135 39.49 -25.21 3.55
N ARG A 136 40.74 -25.02 3.12
CA ARG A 136 41.34 -25.87 2.07
C ARG A 136 41.61 -27.29 2.55
N SER A 137 42.04 -27.46 3.81
CA SER A 137 42.30 -28.79 4.39
C SER A 137 41.01 -29.58 4.66
N ALA A 138 39.91 -28.89 4.97
CA ALA A 138 38.60 -29.48 5.20
C ALA A 138 37.51 -28.66 4.49
N PRO A 139 37.36 -28.80 3.16
CA PRO A 139 36.41 -28.01 2.40
C PRO A 139 34.97 -28.35 2.76
N PRO A 140 34.04 -27.38 2.69
CA PRO A 140 32.64 -27.63 2.96
C PRO A 140 32.05 -28.61 1.92
N VAL A 141 31.27 -29.57 2.40
CA VAL A 141 30.69 -30.64 1.58
C VAL A 141 29.17 -30.57 1.52
N TRP A 142 28.62 -30.95 0.39
CA TRP A 142 27.19 -31.17 0.22
C TRP A 142 26.73 -32.41 0.99
N ARG A 143 25.65 -32.29 1.75
CA ARG A 143 24.94 -33.42 2.37
C ARG A 143 23.60 -33.64 1.69
N GLU A 144 23.24 -34.89 1.46
CA GLU A 144 21.91 -35.19 0.95
C GLU A 144 20.87 -35.06 2.07
N THR A 145 19.73 -34.46 1.73
CA THR A 145 18.58 -34.32 2.63
C THR A 145 17.29 -34.37 1.82
N GLU A 146 16.19 -34.69 2.49
CA GLU A 146 14.85 -34.66 1.91
C GLU A 146 13.99 -33.67 2.67
N LEU A 147 13.21 -32.86 1.95
CA LEU A 147 12.38 -31.80 2.55
C LEU A 147 10.97 -31.82 1.97
N ASP A 148 9.99 -31.74 2.86
CA ASP A 148 8.58 -31.58 2.52
C ASP A 148 8.26 -30.13 2.16
N LEU A 149 7.76 -29.92 0.94
CA LEU A 149 7.49 -28.59 0.38
C LEU A 149 6.10 -28.04 0.71
N PHE A 150 5.13 -28.87 1.07
CA PHE A 150 3.73 -28.42 1.23
C PHE A 150 3.02 -28.95 2.46
N GLY A 151 3.47 -30.06 3.06
CA GLY A 151 2.95 -30.51 4.34
C GLY A 151 3.44 -29.59 5.46
N CYS A 152 2.50 -29.16 6.31
CA CYS A 152 2.79 -28.23 7.39
C CYS A 152 1.86 -28.49 8.58
N PRO A 153 2.30 -28.14 9.80
CA PRO A 153 1.44 -28.22 10.97
C PRO A 153 0.26 -27.25 10.84
N THR A 154 -0.77 -27.48 11.66
CA THR A 154 -1.92 -26.59 11.80
C THR A 154 -1.87 -25.88 13.14
N SER A 155 -2.33 -24.64 13.19
CA SER A 155 -2.52 -23.90 14.43
C SER A 155 -3.70 -24.48 15.23
N GLU A 156 -3.82 -24.10 16.51
CA GLU A 156 -5.01 -24.42 17.32
C GLU A 156 -6.32 -23.95 16.67
N GLY A 157 -6.28 -22.83 15.94
CA GLY A 157 -7.39 -22.32 15.14
C GLY A 157 -7.66 -23.07 13.82
N GLY A 158 -6.89 -24.12 13.51
CA GLY A 158 -7.04 -24.93 12.31
C GLY A 158 -6.44 -24.29 11.04
N THR A 159 -5.58 -23.29 11.16
CA THR A 159 -4.92 -22.65 10.01
C THR A 159 -3.58 -23.33 9.69
N ALA A 160 -3.26 -23.51 8.42
CA ALA A 160 -1.94 -23.97 7.97
C ALA A 160 -0.80 -23.07 8.50
N LEU A 161 0.27 -23.68 9.02
CA LEU A 161 1.49 -23.00 9.47
C LEU A 161 2.70 -23.44 8.63
N PRO A 162 2.85 -22.94 7.38
CA PRO A 162 4.00 -23.26 6.56
C PRO A 162 5.32 -22.95 7.27
N ARG A 163 6.27 -23.89 7.16
CA ARG A 163 7.61 -23.73 7.72
C ARG A 163 8.37 -22.65 6.93
N PRO A 164 9.29 -21.89 7.55
CA PRO A 164 9.93 -20.75 6.86
C PRO A 164 10.63 -21.10 5.55
N TYR A 165 11.26 -22.27 5.45
CA TYR A 165 11.90 -22.72 4.21
C TYR A 165 10.90 -22.92 3.06
N GLN A 166 9.64 -23.28 3.34
CA GLN A 166 8.63 -23.59 2.32
C GLN A 166 8.25 -22.35 1.49
N TYR A 167 8.25 -21.17 2.09
CA TYR A 167 7.97 -19.91 1.38
C TYR A 167 8.95 -19.64 0.23
N ARG A 168 10.17 -20.19 0.29
CA ARG A 168 11.18 -20.07 -0.75
C ARG A 168 11.27 -21.34 -1.60
N LEU A 169 11.53 -22.49 -0.97
CA LEU A 169 11.83 -23.74 -1.67
C LEU A 169 10.65 -24.26 -2.48
N ALA A 170 9.44 -24.24 -1.94
CA ALA A 170 8.26 -24.71 -2.67
C ALA A 170 7.99 -23.86 -3.92
N MET A 171 8.24 -22.56 -3.83
CA MET A 171 7.98 -21.61 -4.90
C MET A 171 9.06 -21.67 -5.99
N ASP A 172 10.33 -21.81 -5.60
CA ASP A 172 11.43 -22.00 -6.55
C ASP A 172 11.33 -23.37 -7.26
N TRP A 173 10.94 -24.43 -6.54
CA TRP A 173 10.64 -25.73 -7.13
C TRP A 173 9.53 -25.66 -8.17
N LEU A 174 8.42 -24.97 -7.86
CA LEU A 174 7.31 -24.79 -8.79
C LEU A 174 7.70 -23.91 -9.99
N ALA A 175 8.54 -22.90 -9.78
CA ALA A 175 9.09 -22.07 -10.85
C ALA A 175 9.90 -22.92 -11.85
N ARG A 176 10.77 -23.82 -11.37
CA ARG A 176 11.52 -24.75 -12.25
C ARG A 176 10.61 -25.59 -13.15
N ARG A 177 9.49 -26.08 -12.59
CA ARG A 177 8.51 -26.84 -13.39
C ARG A 177 7.84 -25.99 -14.47
N ILE A 178 7.59 -24.71 -14.20
CA ILE A 178 7.06 -23.77 -15.19
C ILE A 178 8.11 -23.47 -16.27
N GLU A 179 9.39 -23.35 -15.92
CA GLU A 179 10.48 -23.17 -16.89
C GLU A 179 10.62 -24.35 -17.87
N GLN A 180 10.17 -25.55 -17.47
CA GLN A 180 10.20 -26.77 -18.29
C GLN A 180 8.98 -26.93 -19.21
N LEU A 181 7.96 -26.06 -19.11
CA LEU A 181 6.82 -26.10 -20.02
C LEU A 181 7.22 -25.67 -21.44
N PRO A 182 6.51 -26.16 -22.47
CA PRO A 182 6.58 -25.57 -23.80
C PRO A 182 6.31 -24.05 -23.74
N PRO A 183 6.94 -23.24 -24.61
CA PRO A 183 6.69 -21.81 -24.66
C PRO A 183 5.19 -21.50 -24.73
N TYR A 184 4.74 -20.51 -23.97
CA TYR A 184 3.35 -20.08 -24.01
C TYR A 184 3.04 -19.45 -25.36
N ASP A 185 2.11 -20.05 -26.10
CA ASP A 185 1.61 -19.49 -27.35
C ASP A 185 0.52 -18.47 -27.07
N SER A 186 0.83 -17.19 -27.26
CA SER A 186 -0.14 -16.11 -27.12
C SER A 186 -1.07 -15.95 -28.33
N GLY A 187 -0.79 -16.66 -29.44
CA GLY A 187 -1.37 -16.42 -30.76
C GLY A 187 -0.67 -15.30 -31.55
N GLY A 188 0.29 -14.60 -30.95
CA GLY A 188 1.12 -13.57 -31.60
C GLY A 188 2.62 -13.84 -31.47
N GLU A 189 3.07 -14.22 -30.28
CA GLU A 189 4.47 -14.55 -29.98
C GLU A 189 4.54 -15.76 -29.04
N LEU A 190 5.60 -16.57 -29.19
CA LEU A 190 5.92 -17.66 -28.27
C LEU A 190 6.74 -17.12 -27.10
N LEU A 191 6.26 -17.30 -25.87
CA LEU A 191 6.89 -16.77 -24.66
C LEU A 191 7.57 -17.87 -23.86
N SER A 192 8.88 -17.75 -23.67
CA SER A 192 9.67 -18.60 -22.78
C SER A 192 9.94 -17.88 -21.47
N PHE A 193 9.71 -18.55 -20.35
CA PHE A 193 9.86 -17.95 -19.03
C PHE A 193 11.10 -18.47 -18.32
N HIS A 194 11.85 -17.54 -17.72
CA HIS A 194 13.03 -17.85 -16.92
C HIS A 194 12.89 -17.24 -15.53
N ALA A 195 13.28 -17.99 -14.51
CA ALA A 195 13.26 -17.56 -13.13
C ALA A 195 14.22 -16.39 -12.92
N VAL A 196 13.81 -15.51 -12.01
CA VAL A 196 14.57 -14.36 -11.55
C VAL A 196 14.99 -14.66 -10.11
N PRO A 197 16.27 -14.53 -9.76
CA PRO A 197 16.74 -14.72 -8.40
C PRO A 197 16.06 -13.71 -7.48
N ARG A 198 15.72 -14.19 -6.29
CA ARG A 198 15.11 -13.40 -5.22
C ARG A 198 16.05 -13.45 -4.02
N GLY A 199 16.13 -12.36 -3.28
CA GLY A 199 17.02 -12.26 -2.12
C GLY A 199 16.67 -13.27 -1.01
N PRO A 200 17.56 -13.50 -0.04
CA PRO A 200 17.30 -14.44 1.06
C PRO A 200 16.07 -14.09 1.92
N ALA A 201 15.71 -12.81 1.98
CA ALA A 201 14.53 -12.31 2.68
C ALA A 201 13.26 -12.28 1.81
N ASP A 202 13.39 -12.45 0.50
CA ASP A 202 12.26 -12.47 -0.42
C ASP A 202 11.50 -13.79 -0.29
N ARG A 203 10.22 -13.69 0.03
CA ARG A 203 9.28 -14.83 -0.05
C ARG A 203 8.80 -14.98 -1.49
N GLY A 204 8.67 -16.23 -1.95
CA GLY A 204 8.16 -16.54 -3.27
C GLY A 204 9.21 -16.72 -4.37
N ALA A 205 8.71 -16.79 -5.60
CA ALA A 205 9.50 -16.87 -6.84
C ALA A 205 8.93 -15.91 -7.89
N GLU A 206 9.79 -15.47 -8.82
CA GLU A 206 9.41 -14.64 -9.98
C GLU A 206 9.98 -15.30 -11.24
N LEU A 207 9.17 -15.38 -12.30
CA LEU A 207 9.60 -15.73 -13.65
C LEU A 207 9.31 -14.58 -14.59
N MET A 208 10.15 -14.45 -15.62
CA MET A 208 10.07 -13.37 -16.59
C MET A 208 10.25 -13.92 -18.00
N SER A 209 9.42 -13.44 -18.93
CA SER A 209 9.57 -13.74 -20.34
C SER A 209 10.79 -13.03 -20.95
N GLN A 210 11.17 -13.42 -22.17
CA GLN A 210 12.06 -12.59 -22.97
C GLN A 210 11.53 -11.15 -23.15
N ALA A 211 12.41 -10.23 -23.54
CA ALA A 211 12.04 -8.84 -23.80
C ALA A 211 11.29 -8.72 -25.14
N LEU A 212 10.10 -8.17 -25.09
CA LEU A 212 9.17 -7.98 -26.21
C LEU A 212 9.24 -6.55 -26.72
N ARG A 213 8.97 -6.38 -28.01
CA ARG A 213 9.03 -5.09 -28.71
C ARG A 213 7.62 -4.58 -29.01
N HIS A 214 7.34 -3.32 -28.71
CA HIS A 214 6.09 -2.65 -29.07
C HIS A 214 6.38 -1.30 -29.74
N GLU A 215 5.89 -1.11 -30.96
CA GLU A 215 6.08 0.15 -31.70
C GLU A 215 4.90 1.08 -31.46
N ALA A 216 5.17 2.28 -30.91
CA ALA A 216 4.15 3.29 -30.64
C ALA A 216 4.71 4.71 -30.76
N GLY A 217 4.01 5.57 -31.50
CA GLY A 217 4.40 6.98 -31.67
C GLY A 217 5.78 7.17 -32.30
N GLY A 218 6.16 6.30 -33.24
CA GLY A 218 7.47 6.31 -33.90
C GLY A 218 8.63 5.88 -33.01
N LYS A 219 8.36 5.24 -31.86
CA LYS A 219 9.37 4.72 -30.93
C LYS A 219 9.13 3.25 -30.64
N VAL A 220 10.21 2.53 -30.33
CA VAL A 220 10.19 1.14 -29.88
C VAL A 220 10.25 1.11 -28.35
N TRP A 221 9.22 0.55 -27.74
CA TRP A 221 9.08 0.35 -26.30
C TRP A 221 9.30 -1.12 -25.97
N TRP A 222 10.11 -1.38 -24.95
CA TRP A 222 10.47 -2.75 -24.56
C TRP A 222 9.83 -3.14 -23.24
N TRP A 223 9.34 -4.38 -23.15
CA TRP A 223 8.67 -4.89 -21.96
C TRP A 223 8.76 -6.41 -21.83
N SER A 224 8.36 -6.98 -20.71
CA SER A 224 8.30 -8.43 -20.48
C SER A 224 7.05 -8.82 -19.67
N VAL A 225 6.59 -10.06 -19.84
CA VAL A 225 5.57 -10.70 -19.02
C VAL A 225 6.22 -11.24 -17.75
N VAL A 226 5.59 -11.02 -16.60
CA VAL A 226 6.08 -11.50 -15.29
C VAL A 226 5.05 -12.41 -14.64
N ILE A 227 5.52 -13.54 -14.11
CA ILE A 227 4.74 -14.47 -13.28
C ILE A 227 5.34 -14.45 -11.88
N ARG A 228 4.52 -14.24 -10.85
CA ARG A 228 4.95 -14.33 -9.45
C ARG A 228 4.21 -15.44 -8.73
N LEU A 229 4.96 -16.21 -7.97
CA LEU A 229 4.49 -17.29 -7.13
C LEU A 229 4.68 -16.90 -5.67
N SER A 230 3.67 -17.15 -4.85
CA SER A 230 3.72 -16.85 -3.42
C SER A 230 2.90 -17.86 -2.62
N LEU A 231 3.41 -18.22 -1.44
CA LEU A 231 2.76 -19.15 -0.51
C LEU A 231 2.04 -18.37 0.58
N HIS A 232 0.76 -18.71 0.80
CA HIS A 232 -0.12 -18.02 1.74
C HIS A 232 -0.89 -19.02 2.61
N SER A 233 -1.23 -18.59 3.81
CA SER A 233 -2.21 -19.21 4.70
C SER A 233 -3.55 -18.51 4.58
N VAL A 234 -4.63 -19.21 4.88
CA VAL A 234 -5.98 -18.63 4.99
C VAL A 234 -6.55 -19.03 6.35
N PRO A 235 -7.13 -18.09 7.12
CA PRO A 235 -7.70 -18.41 8.43
C PRO A 235 -8.64 -19.62 8.37
N PHE A 236 -8.49 -20.54 9.32
CA PHE A 236 -9.30 -21.75 9.48
C PHE A 236 -9.18 -22.77 8.33
N ASP A 237 -8.26 -22.56 7.39
CA ASP A 237 -7.94 -23.52 6.32
C ASP A 237 -6.65 -24.25 6.70
N PRO A 238 -6.68 -25.59 6.90
CA PRO A 238 -5.51 -26.35 7.32
C PRO A 238 -4.50 -26.53 6.17
N LEU A 239 -4.84 -26.13 4.94
CA LEU A 239 -3.98 -26.28 3.77
C LEU A 239 -3.42 -24.93 3.31
N PRO A 240 -2.11 -24.86 2.99
CA PRO A 240 -1.53 -23.66 2.39
C PRO A 240 -1.98 -23.48 0.95
N ARG A 241 -1.89 -22.23 0.46
CA ARG A 241 -2.27 -21.85 -0.90
C ARG A 241 -1.12 -21.22 -1.66
N VAL A 242 -0.95 -21.63 -2.90
CA VAL A 242 -0.02 -21.05 -3.85
C VAL A 242 -0.78 -20.06 -4.72
N HIS A 243 -0.42 -18.78 -4.67
CA HIS A 243 -1.01 -17.73 -5.50
C HIS A 243 -0.12 -17.43 -6.70
N PHE A 244 -0.75 -17.30 -7.87
CA PHE A 244 -0.12 -16.95 -9.14
C PHE A 244 -0.56 -15.55 -9.54
N SER A 245 0.39 -14.66 -9.77
CA SER A 245 0.15 -13.28 -10.20
C SER A 245 0.83 -13.00 -11.53
N PHE A 246 0.12 -12.31 -12.42
CA PHE A 246 0.59 -11.99 -13.78
C PHE A 246 0.71 -10.48 -13.96
N GLY A 247 1.85 -10.02 -14.44
CA GLY A 247 2.17 -8.60 -14.56
C GLY A 247 3.04 -8.23 -15.76
N VAL A 248 3.27 -6.93 -15.91
CA VAL A 248 4.10 -6.34 -16.98
C VAL A 248 5.32 -5.68 -16.32
N ARG A 249 6.51 -5.98 -16.84
CA ARG A 249 7.75 -5.26 -16.52
C ARG A 249 8.14 -4.40 -17.71
N ARG A 250 8.47 -3.13 -17.47
CA ARG A 250 8.81 -2.15 -18.50
C ARG A 250 10.31 -1.84 -18.45
N TRP A 251 10.92 -1.61 -19.60
CA TRP A 251 12.36 -1.37 -19.71
C TRP A 251 12.63 0.08 -20.15
N ALA A 252 13.60 0.73 -19.50
CA ALA A 252 14.00 2.09 -19.83
C ALA A 252 14.96 2.07 -21.03
N THR A 253 14.51 2.59 -22.17
CA THR A 253 15.25 2.52 -23.44
C THR A 253 15.44 3.86 -24.14
N HIS A 254 14.96 4.96 -23.54
CA HIS A 254 14.95 6.28 -24.17
C HIS A 254 15.73 7.31 -23.36
N PRO A 255 17.00 7.54 -23.70
CA PRO A 255 17.79 8.62 -23.13
C PRO A 255 17.14 10.00 -23.33
N SER A 256 17.41 10.92 -22.39
CA SER A 256 16.99 12.31 -22.51
C SER A 256 17.69 12.98 -23.69
N ARG A 257 16.95 13.79 -24.46
CA ARG A 257 17.50 14.57 -25.57
C ARG A 257 18.53 15.61 -25.11
N THR A 258 18.42 16.08 -23.87
CA THR A 258 19.29 17.12 -23.32
C THR A 258 20.61 16.55 -22.81
N THR A 259 20.55 15.42 -22.10
CA THR A 259 21.75 14.85 -21.45
C THR A 259 22.36 13.69 -22.24
N GLY A 260 21.68 13.18 -23.26
CA GLY A 260 22.09 11.96 -23.98
C GLY A 260 22.04 10.69 -23.13
N ARG A 261 21.48 10.76 -21.90
CA ARG A 261 21.48 9.67 -20.93
C ARG A 261 20.09 9.36 -20.39
N LEU A 262 19.85 8.12 -19.97
CA LEU A 262 18.68 7.77 -19.17
C LEU A 262 18.67 8.59 -17.87
N TYR A 263 17.51 9.16 -17.55
CA TYR A 263 17.30 9.79 -16.25
C TYR A 263 17.06 8.71 -15.21
N LEU A 264 17.92 8.66 -14.19
CA LEU A 264 17.73 7.83 -13.00
C LEU A 264 17.34 8.74 -11.82
N PRO A 265 16.27 8.42 -11.08
CA PRO A 265 15.85 9.24 -9.93
C PRO A 265 16.96 9.31 -8.86
N PRO A 266 17.31 10.51 -8.38
CA PRO A 266 18.35 10.67 -7.37
C PRO A 266 17.96 9.99 -6.06
N GLY A 267 18.96 9.55 -5.29
CA GLY A 267 18.76 8.88 -4.00
C GLY A 267 18.14 7.49 -4.10
N ARG A 268 17.97 6.92 -5.30
CA ARG A 268 17.42 5.57 -5.49
C ARG A 268 18.35 4.71 -6.32
N ARG A 269 18.52 3.46 -5.90
CA ARG A 269 19.19 2.44 -6.70
C ARG A 269 18.26 1.95 -7.80
N THR A 270 18.77 1.86 -9.03
CA THR A 270 17.99 1.38 -10.19
C THR A 270 18.36 -0.07 -10.51
N SER A 271 17.38 -0.97 -10.57
CA SER A 271 17.63 -2.37 -10.90
C SER A 271 17.88 -2.60 -12.39
N VAL A 272 18.86 -3.45 -12.71
CA VAL A 272 19.22 -3.89 -14.06
C VAL A 272 19.20 -5.40 -14.11
N TYR A 273 18.41 -5.97 -15.01
CA TYR A 273 18.32 -7.41 -15.21
C TYR A 273 19.38 -7.85 -16.21
N LEU A 274 20.21 -8.81 -15.84
CA LEU A 274 21.29 -9.35 -16.65
C LEU A 274 20.96 -10.78 -17.07
N ARG A 275 21.30 -11.13 -18.31
CA ARG A 275 21.31 -12.50 -18.82
C ARG A 275 22.64 -12.75 -19.50
N CYS A 276 23.41 -13.70 -18.95
CA CYS A 276 24.72 -14.04 -19.46
C CYS A 276 24.63 -15.27 -20.39
N PRO A 277 25.30 -15.27 -21.55
CA PRO A 277 25.37 -16.45 -22.41
C PRO A 277 26.42 -17.49 -21.94
N VAL A 278 27.19 -17.19 -20.90
CA VAL A 278 28.21 -18.08 -20.31
C VAL A 278 28.00 -18.19 -18.78
N PRO A 279 28.46 -19.28 -18.14
CA PRO A 279 28.42 -19.41 -16.69
C PRO A 279 29.15 -18.26 -15.99
N TRP A 280 28.62 -17.78 -14.87
CA TRP A 280 29.23 -16.70 -14.09
C TRP A 280 30.52 -17.12 -13.39
N LEU A 281 30.65 -18.40 -13.05
CA LEU A 281 31.77 -18.98 -12.32
C LEU A 281 32.47 -20.07 -13.15
N PRO A 282 33.80 -20.24 -13.00
CA PRO A 282 34.54 -21.32 -13.64
C PRO A 282 33.95 -22.69 -13.33
N GLY A 283 33.75 -23.53 -14.34
CA GLY A 283 33.22 -24.89 -14.20
C GLY A 283 31.73 -24.98 -13.83
N ALA A 284 31.05 -23.87 -13.53
CA ALA A 284 29.62 -23.89 -13.20
C ALA A 284 28.76 -24.18 -14.45
N PRO A 285 27.59 -24.81 -14.29
CA PRO A 285 26.67 -25.03 -15.41
C PRO A 285 26.14 -23.71 -15.97
N LEU A 286 25.87 -23.68 -17.27
CA LEU A 286 25.17 -22.55 -17.89
C LEU A 286 23.74 -22.48 -17.36
N THR A 287 23.32 -21.27 -16.97
CA THR A 287 21.95 -21.02 -16.49
C THR A 287 21.20 -20.12 -17.46
N GLY A 288 19.92 -20.45 -17.71
CA GLY A 288 19.01 -19.58 -18.44
C GLY A 288 18.37 -18.48 -17.60
N ARG A 289 18.58 -18.51 -16.26
CA ARG A 289 17.96 -17.59 -15.32
C ARG A 289 18.53 -16.18 -15.43
N TYR A 290 17.70 -15.21 -15.06
CA TYR A 290 18.13 -13.82 -14.97
C TYR A 290 19.01 -13.59 -13.73
N THR A 291 19.59 -12.41 -13.67
CA THR A 291 20.36 -11.89 -12.54
C THR A 291 19.96 -10.43 -12.34
N VAL A 292 20.00 -9.90 -11.11
CA VAL A 292 19.68 -8.49 -10.85
C VAL A 292 20.88 -7.75 -10.25
N ALA A 293 21.39 -6.78 -10.99
CA ALA A 293 22.37 -5.79 -10.53
C ALA A 293 21.70 -4.42 -10.31
N ARG A 294 22.40 -3.46 -9.71
CA ARG A 294 21.86 -2.14 -9.36
C ARG A 294 22.84 -1.02 -9.73
N LEU A 295 22.31 0.02 -10.36
CA LEU A 295 23.03 1.28 -10.58
C LEU A 295 22.77 2.26 -9.44
N GLU A 296 23.82 2.92 -8.98
CA GLU A 296 23.74 4.00 -7.99
C GLU A 296 24.60 5.20 -8.38
N TRP A 297 24.24 6.37 -7.88
CA TRP A 297 25.03 7.59 -8.08
C TRP A 297 26.18 7.67 -7.08
N ALA A 298 27.41 7.59 -7.56
CA ALA A 298 28.60 7.77 -6.76
C ALA A 298 28.94 9.27 -6.70
N ARG A 299 28.81 9.87 -5.50
CA ARG A 299 29.04 11.31 -5.30
C ARG A 299 30.50 11.70 -5.53
N ASP A 300 31.43 10.88 -5.06
CA ASP A 300 32.88 11.02 -5.21
C ASP A 300 33.33 11.00 -6.68
N ARG A 301 32.66 10.18 -7.52
CA ARG A 301 32.99 10.02 -8.94
C ARG A 301 32.13 10.85 -9.88
N GLY A 302 31.13 11.56 -9.38
CA GLY A 302 30.17 12.33 -10.19
C GLY A 302 29.51 11.52 -11.30
N SER A 303 29.32 10.21 -11.11
CA SER A 303 28.84 9.30 -12.15
C SER A 303 28.08 8.11 -11.57
N HIS A 304 27.31 7.41 -12.43
CA HIS A 304 26.65 6.17 -12.03
C HIS A 304 27.64 5.00 -12.06
N VAL A 305 27.63 4.20 -11.00
CA VAL A 305 28.42 3.00 -10.87
C VAL A 305 27.52 1.80 -10.58
N TRP A 306 28.04 0.60 -10.87
CA TRP A 306 27.49 -0.62 -10.28
C TRP A 306 27.63 -0.55 -8.78
N HIS A 307 26.56 -0.89 -8.06
CA HIS A 307 26.58 -0.87 -6.60
C HIS A 307 27.62 -1.87 -6.10
N GLU A 308 28.53 -1.43 -5.24
CA GLU A 308 29.73 -2.20 -4.89
C GLU A 308 29.43 -3.60 -4.34
N ASN A 309 28.35 -3.73 -3.56
CA ASN A 309 27.92 -4.99 -2.96
C ASN A 309 26.89 -5.76 -3.79
N ASP A 310 26.69 -5.35 -5.05
CA ASP A 310 25.89 -6.06 -6.00
C ASP A 310 26.76 -7.02 -6.84
N PRO A 311 26.12 -7.88 -7.64
CA PRO A 311 26.83 -8.89 -8.40
C PRO A 311 27.76 -8.35 -9.47
N ALA A 312 27.41 -7.23 -10.11
CA ALA A 312 28.28 -6.59 -11.10
C ALA A 312 29.50 -5.95 -10.43
N GLY A 313 29.35 -5.41 -9.22
CA GLY A 313 30.45 -4.96 -8.36
C GLY A 313 31.39 -6.10 -7.98
N LEU A 314 30.83 -7.21 -7.48
CA LEU A 314 31.58 -8.39 -7.02
C LEU A 314 32.25 -9.19 -8.14
N LEU A 315 31.65 -9.21 -9.34
CA LEU A 315 32.22 -9.88 -10.51
C LEU A 315 33.34 -9.10 -11.17
N ARG A 316 33.46 -7.80 -10.92
CA ARG A 316 34.43 -6.96 -11.62
C ARG A 316 35.88 -7.47 -11.54
N PRO A 317 36.36 -8.01 -10.40
CA PRO A 317 37.68 -8.66 -10.33
C PRO A 317 37.73 -10.01 -11.06
N LEU A 318 36.64 -10.80 -11.03
CA LEU A 318 36.54 -12.12 -11.66
C LEU A 318 36.41 -12.04 -13.18
N ALA A 319 35.77 -10.99 -13.68
CA ALA A 319 35.54 -10.72 -15.09
C ALA A 319 36.79 -10.24 -15.82
N ALA A 320 37.89 -9.90 -15.10
CA ALA A 320 39.17 -9.54 -15.70
C ALA A 320 39.76 -10.64 -16.60
N ASN A 321 39.32 -11.89 -16.40
CA ASN A 321 39.75 -13.07 -17.17
C ASN A 321 38.66 -13.63 -18.10
N GLN A 322 37.51 -12.95 -18.28
CA GLN A 322 36.39 -13.44 -19.11
C GLN A 322 36.40 -12.83 -20.52
N SER A 323 36.06 -13.64 -21.54
CA SER A 323 36.02 -13.22 -22.95
C SER A 323 34.84 -12.29 -23.30
N LEU A 324 33.91 -12.03 -22.38
CA LEU A 324 32.72 -11.20 -22.57
C LEU A 324 32.57 -10.17 -21.43
N PRO A 325 32.93 -8.89 -21.63
CA PRO A 325 32.84 -7.88 -20.59
C PRO A 325 31.39 -7.52 -20.25
N LEU A 326 31.13 -7.26 -18.97
CA LEU A 326 29.88 -6.64 -18.50
C LEU A 326 29.70 -5.26 -19.17
N PRO A 327 28.47 -4.86 -19.53
CA PRO A 327 28.23 -3.53 -20.07
C PRO A 327 28.58 -2.47 -19.04
N SER A 328 29.23 -1.39 -19.47
CA SER A 328 29.55 -0.29 -18.56
C SER A 328 28.27 0.45 -18.15
N PRO A 329 28.20 1.02 -16.93
CA PRO A 329 27.08 1.88 -16.54
C PRO A 329 26.80 2.98 -17.54
N GLU A 330 27.86 3.59 -18.10
CA GLU A 330 27.73 4.63 -19.11
C GLU A 330 27.04 4.14 -20.39
N GLU A 331 27.49 2.99 -20.91
CA GLU A 331 26.91 2.37 -22.10
C GLU A 331 25.41 2.06 -21.92
N LEU A 332 25.01 1.58 -20.73
CA LEU A 332 23.60 1.33 -20.42
C LEU A 332 22.76 2.60 -20.34
N LEU A 333 23.36 3.73 -19.95
CA LEU A 333 22.66 5.00 -19.86
C LEU A 333 22.53 5.69 -21.22
N THR A 334 23.49 5.51 -22.12
CA THR A 334 23.51 6.15 -23.44
C THR A 334 22.85 5.29 -24.52
N GLU A 335 23.09 3.97 -24.52
CA GLU A 335 22.57 3.05 -25.54
C GLU A 335 21.89 1.79 -24.94
N PRO A 336 20.90 1.96 -24.04
CA PRO A 336 20.24 0.84 -23.35
C PRO A 336 19.62 -0.20 -24.30
N ALA A 337 19.09 0.24 -25.45
CA ALA A 337 18.39 -0.63 -26.39
C ALA A 337 19.33 -1.65 -27.08
N ALA A 338 20.62 -1.33 -27.22
CA ALA A 338 21.61 -2.22 -27.85
C ALA A 338 21.85 -3.51 -27.04
N ARG A 339 21.53 -3.48 -25.73
CA ARG A 339 21.70 -4.60 -24.79
C ARG A 339 20.41 -5.39 -24.51
N LEU A 340 19.29 -5.08 -25.19
CA LEU A 340 18.02 -5.80 -25.10
C LEU A 340 17.79 -6.79 -26.26
N GLY A 341 16.98 -7.81 -26.04
CA GLY A 341 16.74 -8.88 -27.02
C GLY A 341 17.94 -9.82 -27.18
N GLU A 342 17.99 -10.52 -28.31
CA GLU A 342 19.11 -11.42 -28.65
C GLU A 342 20.31 -10.64 -29.19
N GLY A 343 21.52 -11.10 -28.87
CA GLY A 343 22.76 -10.48 -29.32
C GLY A 343 23.97 -11.00 -28.56
N PRO A 344 25.20 -10.66 -29.00
CA PRO A 344 26.42 -11.09 -28.33
C PRO A 344 26.58 -10.43 -26.95
N GLY A 345 27.36 -11.10 -26.09
CA GLY A 345 27.70 -10.63 -24.75
C GLY A 345 26.54 -10.67 -23.75
N VAL A 346 26.79 -10.09 -22.57
CA VAL A 346 25.78 -10.01 -21.51
C VAL A 346 24.64 -9.09 -21.96
N ARG A 347 23.41 -9.62 -21.93
CA ARG A 347 22.20 -8.84 -22.19
C ARG A 347 21.79 -8.13 -20.90
N ALA A 348 21.33 -6.89 -21.01
CA ALA A 348 21.03 -6.04 -19.86
C ALA A 348 19.77 -5.22 -20.10
N ALA A 349 18.90 -5.16 -19.10
CA ALA A 349 17.62 -4.47 -19.16
C ALA A 349 17.43 -3.57 -17.94
N VAL A 350 17.46 -2.25 -18.14
CA VAL A 350 17.27 -1.25 -17.07
C VAL A 350 15.78 -1.12 -16.77
N VAL A 351 15.37 -1.29 -15.51
CA VAL A 351 13.95 -1.23 -15.12
C VAL A 351 13.42 0.21 -15.25
N HIS A 352 12.28 0.37 -15.95
CA HIS A 352 11.55 1.64 -16.02
C HIS A 352 10.76 1.89 -14.73
N SER A 353 10.73 3.14 -14.27
CA SER A 353 9.84 3.62 -13.21
C SER A 353 9.11 4.89 -13.66
N ALA A 354 7.98 5.21 -13.01
CA ALA A 354 7.19 6.40 -13.36
C ALA A 354 7.98 7.72 -13.25
N ALA A 355 8.99 7.78 -12.37
CA ALA A 355 9.88 8.93 -12.24
C ALA A 355 10.80 9.12 -13.46
N MET A 356 10.99 8.10 -14.30
CA MET A 356 11.78 8.15 -15.53
C MET A 356 10.97 8.63 -16.75
N GLY A 357 9.72 9.05 -16.54
CA GLY A 357 8.83 9.54 -17.59
C GLY A 357 7.85 8.49 -18.08
N THR A 358 7.24 8.75 -19.25
CA THR A 358 6.15 7.93 -19.79
C THR A 358 6.65 6.69 -20.51
N HIS A 359 5.84 5.62 -20.51
CA HIS A 359 6.08 4.40 -21.27
C HIS A 359 4.79 4.02 -22.01
N ALA A 360 4.86 3.64 -23.29
CA ALA A 360 3.65 3.35 -24.07
C ALA A 360 2.94 2.06 -23.64
N VAL A 361 3.70 1.02 -23.30
CA VAL A 361 3.12 -0.24 -22.80
C VAL A 361 2.47 -0.01 -21.45
N GLU A 362 1.16 -0.27 -21.35
CA GLU A 362 0.39 -0.07 -20.13
C GLU A 362 0.33 -1.31 -19.22
N ARG A 363 0.01 -1.09 -17.94
CA ARG A 363 0.21 -2.09 -16.87
C ARG A 363 -0.84 -3.21 -16.85
N GLY A 364 -0.40 -4.41 -16.44
CA GLY A 364 -1.24 -5.56 -16.06
C GLY A 364 -1.96 -6.26 -17.22
N PHE A 365 -2.65 -7.36 -16.93
CA PHE A 365 -3.49 -8.10 -17.89
C PHE A 365 -4.97 -8.06 -17.46
N MET A 366 -5.90 -8.15 -18.41
CA MET A 366 -7.33 -8.28 -18.12
C MET A 366 -7.71 -9.72 -17.76
N SER A 367 -8.87 -9.90 -17.09
CA SER A 367 -9.35 -11.18 -16.57
C SER A 367 -9.26 -12.35 -17.53
N HIS A 368 -9.58 -12.12 -18.81
CA HIS A 368 -9.56 -13.20 -19.80
C HIS A 368 -8.14 -13.67 -20.10
N GLN A 369 -7.23 -12.73 -20.40
CA GLN A 369 -5.83 -13.06 -20.66
C GLN A 369 -5.13 -13.66 -19.43
N ARG A 370 -5.47 -13.22 -18.21
CA ARG A 370 -5.00 -13.87 -16.98
C ARG A 370 -5.43 -15.33 -16.88
N SER A 371 -6.67 -15.63 -17.25
CA SER A 371 -7.19 -16.99 -17.21
C SER A 371 -6.47 -17.92 -18.20
N GLN A 372 -6.05 -17.41 -19.36
CA GLN A 372 -5.27 -18.16 -20.35
C GLN A 372 -3.85 -18.43 -19.86
N LEU A 373 -3.17 -17.40 -19.32
CA LEU A 373 -1.85 -17.57 -18.70
C LEU A 373 -1.90 -18.57 -17.53
N PHE A 374 -2.94 -18.51 -16.70
CA PHE A 374 -3.11 -19.48 -15.61
C PHE A 374 -3.42 -20.89 -16.13
N ALA A 375 -4.20 -21.03 -17.20
CA ALA A 375 -4.46 -22.33 -17.81
C ALA A 375 -3.16 -23.00 -18.28
N TRP A 376 -2.25 -22.26 -18.91
CA TRP A 376 -0.93 -22.76 -19.28
C TRP A 376 -0.06 -23.10 -18.07
N VAL A 377 0.05 -22.21 -17.07
CA VAL A 377 0.84 -22.48 -15.85
C VAL A 377 0.32 -23.71 -15.08
N ARG A 378 -0.99 -23.99 -15.13
CA ARG A 378 -1.58 -25.16 -14.46
C ARG A 378 -1.02 -26.49 -14.97
N GLU A 379 -0.51 -26.54 -16.19
CA GLU A 379 0.12 -27.76 -16.75
C GLU A 379 1.40 -28.15 -16.00
N ALA A 380 2.05 -27.20 -15.30
CA ALA A 380 3.21 -27.47 -14.46
C ALA A 380 2.86 -28.08 -13.09
N LEU A 381 1.57 -28.06 -12.68
CA LEU A 381 1.18 -28.55 -11.36
C LEU A 381 1.30 -30.08 -11.28
N PRO A 382 1.99 -30.63 -10.26
CA PRO A 382 2.01 -32.07 -10.02
C PRO A 382 0.62 -32.56 -9.57
N ALA A 383 0.37 -33.87 -9.61
CA ALA A 383 -0.86 -34.47 -9.08
C ALA A 383 -1.13 -34.14 -7.58
N HIS A 384 -0.07 -33.83 -6.83
CA HIS A 384 -0.16 -33.40 -5.42
C HIS A 384 -0.77 -32.01 -5.23
N LEU A 385 -0.82 -31.17 -6.27
CA LEU A 385 -1.41 -29.84 -6.23
C LEU A 385 -2.62 -29.77 -7.16
N ALA A 386 -3.73 -29.27 -6.63
CA ALA A 386 -4.92 -29.00 -7.41
C ALA A 386 -5.22 -27.49 -7.42
N PRO A 387 -5.76 -26.93 -8.51
CA PRO A 387 -6.38 -25.61 -8.49
C PRO A 387 -7.40 -25.53 -7.35
N VAL A 388 -7.47 -24.37 -6.68
CA VAL A 388 -8.51 -24.17 -5.66
C VAL A 388 -9.90 -24.27 -6.30
N PRO A 389 -10.91 -24.82 -5.60
CA PRO A 389 -12.27 -24.89 -6.14
C PRO A 389 -12.81 -23.51 -6.53
N ASP A 390 -13.67 -23.49 -7.55
CA ASP A 390 -14.45 -22.31 -7.91
C ASP A 390 -15.37 -21.91 -6.75
N LEU A 391 -15.61 -20.60 -6.62
CA LEU A 391 -16.53 -20.06 -5.61
C LEU A 391 -17.88 -19.80 -6.25
N GLY A 392 -18.94 -20.17 -5.54
CA GLY A 392 -20.32 -19.84 -5.89
C GLY A 392 -20.68 -18.43 -5.45
N ARG A 393 -21.58 -17.77 -6.19
CA ARG A 393 -22.21 -16.54 -5.74
C ARG A 393 -23.03 -16.80 -4.48
N SER A 394 -22.88 -15.97 -3.45
CA SER A 394 -23.67 -16.09 -2.22
C SER A 394 -25.16 -15.87 -2.48
N THR A 395 -26.00 -16.65 -1.81
CA THR A 395 -27.48 -16.59 -1.88
C THR A 395 -28.10 -16.05 -0.61
N VAL A 396 -27.30 -15.61 0.38
CA VAL A 396 -27.76 -15.15 1.71
C VAL A 396 -28.65 -13.90 1.64
N GLY A 397 -28.51 -13.07 0.60
CA GLY A 397 -29.29 -11.85 0.43
C GLY A 397 -28.92 -11.09 -0.84
N GLU A 398 -29.53 -9.92 -1.03
CA GLU A 398 -29.23 -9.06 -2.19
C GLU A 398 -27.83 -8.45 -2.09
N HIS A 399 -27.10 -8.41 -3.21
CA HIS A 399 -25.68 -7.97 -3.20
C HIS A 399 -25.52 -6.44 -3.16
N GLN A 400 -26.59 -5.71 -3.43
CA GLN A 400 -26.62 -4.25 -3.42
C GLN A 400 -27.36 -3.79 -2.16
N PRO A 401 -26.94 -2.69 -1.52
CA PRO A 401 -27.73 -2.08 -0.45
C PRO A 401 -29.02 -1.47 -1.01
N HIS A 402 -30.05 -1.32 -0.18
CA HIS A 402 -31.36 -0.82 -0.59
C HIS A 402 -31.32 0.61 -1.14
N ASN A 403 -30.51 1.47 -0.55
CA ASN A 403 -30.33 2.86 -0.95
C ASN A 403 -29.26 3.06 -2.03
N ARG A 404 -28.89 2.02 -2.79
CA ARG A 404 -27.94 2.15 -3.90
C ARG A 404 -28.55 2.99 -5.03
N PRO A 405 -27.89 4.07 -5.50
CA PRO A 405 -28.42 4.89 -6.58
C PRO A 405 -28.45 4.12 -7.90
N SER A 406 -29.45 4.42 -8.74
CA SER A 406 -29.57 3.80 -10.05
C SER A 406 -28.45 4.31 -10.97
N ARG A 407 -27.89 3.42 -11.79
CA ARG A 407 -26.74 3.74 -12.64
C ARG A 407 -27.10 4.34 -14.00
N GLN A 408 -28.38 4.47 -14.30
CA GLN A 408 -28.85 5.16 -15.52
C GLN A 408 -28.51 6.65 -15.39
N GLN A 409 -28.38 7.36 -16.51
CA GLN A 409 -28.10 8.80 -16.50
C GLN A 409 -29.04 9.46 -15.49
N ALA A 410 -28.48 9.96 -14.38
CA ALA A 410 -29.26 10.54 -13.31
C ALA A 410 -30.05 11.70 -13.92
N ASP A 411 -31.33 11.45 -14.15
CA ASP A 411 -32.28 12.44 -14.58
C ASP A 411 -32.36 13.53 -13.52
N GLU A 412 -32.95 14.67 -13.87
CA GLU A 412 -33.05 15.82 -12.99
C GLU A 412 -33.69 15.45 -11.63
N THR A 413 -34.67 14.54 -11.65
CA THR A 413 -35.32 13.99 -10.45
C THR A 413 -34.35 13.25 -9.53
N GLU A 414 -33.46 12.40 -10.08
CA GLU A 414 -32.51 11.63 -9.27
C GLU A 414 -31.44 12.55 -8.65
N ARG A 415 -31.05 13.61 -9.37
CA ARG A 415 -30.13 14.63 -8.85
C ARG A 415 -30.77 15.42 -7.72
N ALA A 416 -32.04 15.79 -7.87
CA ALA A 416 -32.79 16.49 -6.84
C ALA A 416 -32.93 15.63 -5.57
N ARG A 417 -33.27 14.34 -5.72
CA ARG A 417 -33.32 13.37 -4.62
C ARG A 417 -31.96 13.26 -3.90
N THR A 418 -30.88 13.04 -4.65
CA THR A 418 -29.53 12.91 -4.06
C THR A 418 -29.10 14.19 -3.33
N ALA A 419 -29.47 15.36 -3.85
CA ALA A 419 -29.20 16.63 -3.21
C ALA A 419 -29.99 16.80 -1.90
N GLU A 420 -31.26 16.40 -1.89
CA GLU A 420 -32.12 16.38 -0.70
C GLU A 420 -31.58 15.45 0.39
N GLU A 421 -31.22 14.21 0.04
CA GLU A 421 -30.62 13.24 0.97
C GLU A 421 -29.34 13.81 1.63
N ARG A 422 -28.50 14.52 0.86
CA ARG A 422 -27.31 15.20 1.41
C ARG A 422 -27.67 16.32 2.37
N ARG A 423 -28.70 17.12 2.07
CA ARG A 423 -29.18 18.18 2.97
C ARG A 423 -29.70 17.59 4.27
N ILE A 424 -30.51 16.52 4.20
CA ILE A 424 -31.00 15.80 5.39
C ILE A 424 -29.82 15.26 6.22
N ALA A 425 -28.81 14.67 5.58
CA ALA A 425 -27.64 14.15 6.27
C ALA A 425 -26.80 15.26 6.93
N LEU A 426 -26.62 16.40 6.25
CA LEU A 426 -25.96 17.59 6.81
C LEU A 426 -26.73 18.16 8.00
N ALA A 427 -28.05 18.33 7.87
CA ALA A 427 -28.90 18.81 8.94
C ALA A 427 -28.80 17.92 10.18
N SER A 428 -28.89 16.59 9.98
CA SER A 428 -28.76 15.60 11.06
C SER A 428 -27.39 15.71 11.74
N ALA A 429 -26.31 15.79 10.97
CA ALA A 429 -24.96 15.94 11.52
C ALA A 429 -24.79 17.23 12.33
N MET A 430 -25.36 18.36 11.89
CA MET A 430 -25.30 19.61 12.64
C MET A 430 -26.08 19.53 13.95
N CYS A 431 -27.26 18.89 13.95
CA CYS A 431 -27.99 18.62 15.17
C CYS A 431 -27.19 17.74 16.14
N PHE A 432 -26.56 16.67 15.66
CA PHE A 432 -25.73 15.80 16.50
C PHE A 432 -24.54 16.53 17.10
N LEU A 433 -23.86 17.37 16.32
CA LEU A 433 -22.79 18.21 16.87
C LEU A 433 -23.32 19.15 17.96
N ALA A 434 -24.48 19.78 17.77
CA ALA A 434 -25.08 20.64 18.77
C ALA A 434 -25.51 19.87 20.04
N GLU A 435 -26.13 18.69 19.89
CA GLU A 435 -26.53 17.80 21.00
C GLU A 435 -25.34 17.40 21.88
N GLU A 436 -24.19 17.13 21.27
CA GLU A 436 -22.97 16.72 21.98
C GLU A 436 -22.08 17.91 22.40
N GLY A 437 -22.55 19.15 22.26
CA GLY A 437 -21.85 20.35 22.71
C GLY A 437 -20.76 20.88 21.78
N TYR A 438 -20.68 20.36 20.54
CA TYR A 438 -19.73 20.74 19.49
C TYR A 438 -20.33 21.67 18.42
N GLY A 439 -21.59 22.07 18.55
CA GLY A 439 -22.30 22.91 17.59
C GLY A 439 -23.03 24.06 18.27
N ASP A 440 -23.60 24.94 17.45
CA ASP A 440 -24.56 25.94 17.92
C ASP A 440 -25.91 25.27 18.14
N HIS A 441 -26.50 25.43 19.32
CA HIS A 441 -27.91 25.09 19.50
C HIS A 441 -28.73 26.02 18.59
N PRO A 442 -29.75 25.51 17.87
CA PRO A 442 -30.59 26.35 17.04
C PRO A 442 -31.23 27.46 17.89
N VAL A 443 -30.78 28.70 17.70
CA VAL A 443 -31.34 29.89 18.35
C VAL A 443 -32.52 30.36 17.51
N ASP A 444 -33.72 30.37 18.09
CA ASP A 444 -35.01 30.91 17.56
C ASP A 444 -35.45 30.48 16.13
N THR A 445 -34.59 29.77 15.40
CA THR A 445 -34.78 29.27 14.05
C THR A 445 -35.02 27.77 14.14
N SER A 446 -36.13 27.29 13.58
CA SER A 446 -36.53 25.88 13.64
C SER A 446 -35.61 24.90 12.88
N ARG A 447 -34.45 25.36 12.35
CA ARG A 447 -33.57 24.59 11.46
C ARG A 447 -32.09 24.75 11.86
N PRO A 448 -31.26 23.70 11.75
CA PRO A 448 -29.83 23.80 11.98
C PRO A 448 -29.13 24.66 10.92
N VAL A 449 -28.02 25.30 11.30
CA VAL A 449 -27.21 26.16 10.42
C VAL A 449 -25.91 25.45 10.04
N LEU A 450 -25.64 25.32 8.75
CA LEU A 450 -24.37 24.83 8.21
C LEU A 450 -23.51 26.01 7.78
N THR A 451 -22.41 26.25 8.50
CA THR A 451 -21.43 27.28 8.15
C THR A 451 -20.24 26.67 7.40
N LEU A 452 -20.02 27.13 6.17
CA LEU A 452 -18.92 26.72 5.29
C LEU A 452 -18.03 27.93 4.98
N ARG A 453 -16.72 27.69 4.78
CA ARG A 453 -15.76 28.71 4.34
C ARG A 453 -15.16 28.34 2.99
N LEU A 454 -15.13 29.30 2.08
CA LEU A 454 -14.40 29.21 0.82
C LEU A 454 -13.26 30.23 0.84
N VAL A 455 -12.04 29.72 0.96
CA VAL A 455 -10.81 30.52 0.93
C VAL A 455 -10.22 30.43 -0.47
N TRP A 456 -10.35 31.49 -1.26
CA TRP A 456 -10.07 31.47 -2.70
C TRP A 456 -8.91 32.39 -3.07
N THR A 457 -8.21 32.06 -4.15
CA THR A 457 -7.12 32.86 -4.73
C THR A 457 -7.47 33.35 -6.12
N THR A 458 -8.20 32.55 -6.91
CA THR A 458 -8.63 32.93 -8.26
C THR A 458 -10.13 33.13 -8.34
N HIS A 459 -10.57 34.22 -8.98
CA HIS A 459 -11.99 34.51 -9.25
C HIS A 459 -12.69 33.33 -9.92
N ARG A 460 -12.00 32.67 -10.86
CA ARG A 460 -12.52 31.49 -11.56
C ARG A 460 -12.86 30.35 -10.61
N MET A 461 -11.94 29.96 -9.72
CA MET A 461 -12.19 28.88 -8.80
C MET A 461 -13.26 29.27 -7.77
N ARG A 462 -13.30 30.54 -7.33
CA ARG A 462 -14.37 31.05 -6.47
C ARG A 462 -15.75 30.78 -7.09
N ARG A 463 -15.98 31.25 -8.33
CA ARG A 463 -17.25 31.06 -9.05
C ARG A 463 -17.59 29.58 -9.24
N GLU A 464 -16.61 28.76 -9.63
CA GLU A 464 -16.81 27.31 -9.82
C GLU A 464 -17.13 26.59 -8.49
N ALA A 465 -16.54 27.02 -7.37
CA ALA A 465 -16.80 26.45 -6.06
C ALA A 465 -18.17 26.83 -5.50
N ILE A 466 -18.62 28.07 -5.68
CA ILE A 466 -19.98 28.51 -5.33
C ILE A 466 -21.01 27.71 -6.16
N ALA A 467 -20.84 27.67 -7.48
CA ALA A 467 -21.73 26.93 -8.37
C ALA A 467 -21.74 25.43 -8.08
N ALA A 468 -20.59 24.85 -7.73
CA ALA A 468 -20.50 23.44 -7.34
C ALA A 468 -21.23 23.16 -6.02
N LEU A 469 -21.15 24.04 -5.02
CA LEU A 469 -21.89 23.90 -3.76
C LEU A 469 -23.41 23.90 -4.01
N ALA A 470 -23.90 24.91 -4.73
CA ALA A 470 -25.30 25.03 -5.09
C ALA A 470 -25.81 23.78 -5.84
N ARG A 471 -25.01 23.25 -6.77
CA ARG A 471 -25.34 22.03 -7.52
C ARG A 471 -25.34 20.77 -6.64
N VAL A 472 -24.37 20.62 -5.74
CA VAL A 472 -24.25 19.42 -4.88
C VAL A 472 -25.41 19.32 -3.89
N LEU A 473 -25.88 20.46 -3.39
CA LEU A 473 -26.95 20.56 -2.40
C LEU A 473 -28.32 20.94 -3.00
N GLY A 474 -28.41 21.17 -4.31
CA GLY A 474 -29.66 21.53 -4.98
C GLY A 474 -30.26 22.84 -4.48
N LEU A 475 -29.41 23.83 -4.18
CA LEU A 475 -29.83 25.13 -3.64
C LEU A 475 -30.51 25.98 -4.73
N LYS A 476 -31.63 26.63 -4.39
CA LYS A 476 -32.38 27.50 -5.30
C LYS A 476 -32.00 28.96 -5.06
N GLY A 477 -31.87 29.72 -6.14
CA GLY A 477 -31.42 31.12 -6.10
C GLY A 477 -29.90 31.25 -6.03
N ASP A 478 -29.44 32.50 -6.03
CA ASP A 478 -28.02 32.88 -5.99
C ASP A 478 -27.46 32.99 -4.57
N GLY A 479 -28.33 32.98 -3.55
CA GLY A 479 -27.96 33.12 -2.14
C GLY A 479 -27.55 34.54 -1.76
N GLY A 480 -27.99 35.54 -2.53
CA GLY A 480 -27.56 36.93 -2.34
C GLY A 480 -26.20 37.25 -2.95
N ASP A 481 -25.77 36.50 -3.97
CA ASP A 481 -24.50 36.72 -4.66
C ASP A 481 -24.41 38.14 -5.26
N PRO A 482 -23.43 38.96 -4.85
CA PRO A 482 -23.23 40.30 -5.40
C PRO A 482 -23.13 40.33 -6.94
N GLU A 483 -22.58 39.27 -7.57
CA GLU A 483 -22.49 39.19 -9.04
C GLU A 483 -23.87 39.04 -9.71
N HIS A 484 -24.81 38.32 -9.11
CA HIS A 484 -26.16 38.15 -9.66
C HIS A 484 -27.06 39.35 -9.38
N ALA A 485 -26.91 40.00 -8.21
CA ALA A 485 -27.57 41.27 -7.92
C ALA A 485 -27.16 42.37 -8.92
N ALA A 486 -25.90 42.38 -9.34
CA ALA A 486 -25.36 43.28 -10.37
C ALA A 486 -25.90 43.00 -11.78
N GLY A 487 -26.15 41.74 -12.16
CA GLY A 487 -26.62 41.33 -13.48
C GLY A 487 -28.15 41.35 -13.71
N ALA A 488 -28.96 41.48 -12.65
CA ALA A 488 -30.42 41.49 -12.74
C ALA A 488 -31.04 42.88 -13.04
N ALA A 489 -30.25 43.96 -13.01
CA ALA A 489 -30.71 45.31 -13.33
C ALA A 489 -30.70 45.56 -14.86
N PRO A 490 -31.81 46.02 -15.48
CA PRO A 490 -31.83 46.32 -16.91
C PRO A 490 -30.83 47.44 -17.24
N GLY A 491 -29.73 47.12 -17.93
CA GLY A 491 -28.65 48.05 -18.24
C GLY A 491 -27.35 47.83 -17.45
N SER A 492 -27.21 46.72 -16.73
CA SER A 492 -25.99 46.33 -16.00
C SER A 492 -24.75 46.34 -16.90
N GLY A 493 -23.96 47.41 -16.82
CA GLY A 493 -22.70 47.57 -17.52
C GLY A 493 -21.53 46.91 -16.79
N ALA A 494 -20.33 47.04 -17.37
CA ALA A 494 -19.08 46.54 -16.78
C ALA A 494 -18.78 47.11 -15.38
N ASP A 495 -19.30 48.29 -15.04
CA ASP A 495 -19.11 48.93 -13.74
C ASP A 495 -19.76 48.14 -12.60
N THR A 496 -20.94 47.54 -12.84
CA THR A 496 -21.67 46.71 -11.87
C THR A 496 -20.97 45.37 -11.58
N GLU A 497 -20.37 44.74 -12.60
CA GLU A 497 -19.57 43.53 -12.41
C GLU A 497 -18.27 43.83 -11.63
N MET A 498 -17.67 44.99 -11.87
CA MET A 498 -16.48 45.45 -11.17
C MET A 498 -16.77 45.74 -9.68
N GLU A 499 -17.92 46.33 -9.36
CA GLU A 499 -18.37 46.53 -7.97
C GLU A 499 -18.62 45.21 -7.24
N ALA A 500 -19.21 44.21 -7.91
CA ALA A 500 -19.42 42.88 -7.34
C ALA A 500 -18.09 42.16 -7.05
N GLU A 501 -17.13 42.21 -7.98
CA GLU A 501 -15.78 41.67 -7.76
C GLU A 501 -15.06 42.41 -6.63
N ALA A 502 -15.18 43.75 -6.58
CA ALA A 502 -14.61 44.55 -5.50
C ALA A 502 -15.17 44.15 -4.12
N ALA A 503 -16.44 43.75 -4.02
CA ALA A 503 -17.00 43.26 -2.76
C ALA A 503 -16.30 41.97 -2.28
N TYR A 504 -16.01 41.04 -3.19
CA TYR A 504 -15.25 39.82 -2.88
C TYR A 504 -13.77 40.10 -2.59
N ASP A 505 -13.12 40.96 -3.37
CA ASP A 505 -11.70 41.32 -3.21
C ASP A 505 -11.46 42.07 -1.88
N ASN A 506 -12.42 42.88 -1.42
CA ASN A 506 -12.36 43.62 -0.16
C ASN A 506 -12.81 42.81 1.07
N ALA A 507 -13.29 41.57 0.88
CA ALA A 507 -13.68 40.71 2.00
C ALA A 507 -12.46 40.36 2.86
N ALA A 508 -12.65 40.32 4.18
CA ALA A 508 -11.59 40.05 5.14
C ALA A 508 -12.12 39.22 6.32
N PRO A 509 -11.25 38.55 7.11
CA PRO A 509 -11.69 37.87 8.33
C PRO A 509 -12.56 38.75 9.21
N GLY A 510 -13.74 38.24 9.59
CA GLY A 510 -14.73 38.98 10.38
C GLY A 510 -15.70 39.81 9.55
N ASN A 511 -15.37 40.12 8.30
CA ASN A 511 -16.24 40.78 7.32
C ASN A 511 -16.19 40.06 5.95
N PRO A 512 -16.63 38.79 5.86
CA PRO A 512 -16.68 38.07 4.59
C PRO A 512 -17.88 38.47 3.74
N VAL A 513 -17.85 38.13 2.44
CA VAL A 513 -19.08 38.00 1.67
C VAL A 513 -19.77 36.71 2.12
N VAL A 514 -21.01 36.83 2.60
CA VAL A 514 -21.82 35.68 3.05
C VAL A 514 -22.92 35.43 2.04
N LEU A 515 -22.95 34.20 1.51
CA LEU A 515 -24.07 33.70 0.72
C LEU A 515 -24.95 32.82 1.61
N GLU A 516 -26.25 33.07 1.60
CA GLU A 516 -27.23 32.36 2.43
C GLU A 516 -28.30 31.68 1.58
N TRP A 517 -28.52 30.38 1.82
CA TRP A 517 -29.65 29.65 1.26
C TRP A 517 -30.48 29.03 2.37
N GLN A 518 -31.79 29.25 2.33
CA GLN A 518 -32.74 28.59 3.21
C GLN A 518 -33.37 27.40 2.50
N THR A 519 -33.20 26.21 3.08
CA THR A 519 -33.81 24.97 2.61
C THR A 519 -34.74 24.41 3.68
N PRO A 520 -35.71 23.52 3.35
CA PRO A 520 -36.59 22.92 4.36
C PRO A 520 -35.83 22.27 5.52
N GLU A 521 -34.65 21.71 5.25
CA GLU A 521 -33.89 20.89 6.20
C GLU A 521 -32.85 21.70 6.98
N LEU A 522 -32.18 22.69 6.36
CA LEU A 522 -31.17 23.52 7.00
C LEU A 522 -31.01 24.91 6.36
N THR A 523 -30.32 25.81 7.08
CA THR A 523 -29.79 27.06 6.50
C THR A 523 -28.31 26.86 6.15
N VAL A 524 -27.91 27.21 4.93
CA VAL A 524 -26.53 27.10 4.45
C VAL A 524 -25.91 28.49 4.38
N HIS A 525 -24.85 28.73 5.15
CA HIS A 525 -24.03 29.94 5.08
C HIS A 525 -22.68 29.62 4.45
N LEU A 526 -22.38 30.23 3.30
CA LEU A 526 -21.06 30.18 2.68
C LEU A 526 -20.34 31.52 2.89
N ARG A 527 -19.26 31.50 3.67
CA ARG A 527 -18.37 32.64 3.90
C ARG A 527 -17.25 32.61 2.86
N CYS A 528 -17.26 33.58 1.94
CA CYS A 528 -16.28 33.70 0.86
C CYS A 528 -15.21 34.72 1.24
N LEU A 529 -13.94 34.30 1.24
CA LEU A 529 -12.81 35.09 1.69
C LEU A 529 -11.61 34.93 0.73
N PRO A 530 -10.95 36.01 0.32
CA PRO A 530 -9.69 35.91 -0.40
C PRO A 530 -8.62 35.29 0.50
N SER A 531 -7.74 34.48 -0.08
CA SER A 531 -6.77 33.68 0.67
C SER A 531 -5.68 34.52 1.33
N ALA A 532 -5.46 35.77 0.88
CA ALA A 532 -4.41 36.66 1.39
C ALA A 532 -3.03 35.97 1.52
N GLY A 533 -2.69 35.07 0.59
CA GLY A 533 -1.43 34.32 0.57
C GLY A 533 -1.38 33.08 1.46
N LEU A 534 -2.48 32.70 2.12
CA LEU A 534 -2.56 31.46 2.92
C LEU A 534 -2.36 30.19 2.08
N GLY A 535 -2.65 30.24 0.77
CA GLY A 535 -2.43 29.16 -0.19
C GLY A 535 -1.06 29.17 -0.87
N ASP A 536 -0.20 30.16 -0.59
CA ASP A 536 1.10 30.34 -1.23
C ASP A 536 2.16 29.43 -0.63
N GLY A 537 3.25 29.22 -1.37
CA GLY A 537 4.34 28.33 -0.96
C GLY A 537 5.01 28.76 0.34
N LEU A 538 5.47 27.79 1.12
CA LEU A 538 6.24 28.05 2.34
C LEU A 538 7.59 28.69 1.98
N THR A 539 8.00 29.69 2.75
CA THR A 539 9.33 30.29 2.63
C THR A 539 10.37 29.36 3.24
N VAL A 540 10.97 28.50 2.43
CA VAL A 540 12.07 27.62 2.85
C VAL A 540 13.39 28.24 2.38
N GLY A 541 14.14 28.84 3.32
CA GLY A 541 15.46 29.42 3.07
C GLY A 541 16.52 28.39 2.64
N THR A 542 17.56 28.88 1.96
CA THR A 542 18.68 28.08 1.40
C THR A 542 19.90 27.95 2.34
N GLY A 543 19.81 28.44 3.59
CA GLY A 543 20.85 28.37 4.62
C GLY A 543 20.32 27.86 5.98
N ARG A 544 21.22 27.50 6.92
CA ARG A 544 20.98 26.53 8.03
C ARG A 544 20.31 25.23 7.53
N THR A 545 20.19 24.19 8.36
CA THR A 545 19.71 22.90 7.86
C THR A 545 18.32 23.08 7.23
N VAL A 546 18.13 22.60 5.98
CA VAL A 546 16.88 22.76 5.21
C VAL A 546 15.64 22.32 6.01
N ARG A 547 15.83 21.37 6.93
CA ARG A 547 14.82 20.85 7.86
C ARG A 547 14.33 21.88 8.86
N GLU A 548 15.22 22.64 9.52
CA GLU A 548 14.82 23.70 10.47
C GLU A 548 14.02 24.80 9.77
N SER A 549 14.48 25.21 8.60
CA SER A 549 13.82 26.20 7.76
C SER A 549 12.41 25.77 7.35
N PHE A 550 12.26 24.51 6.93
CA PHE A 550 10.96 23.90 6.64
C PHE A 550 10.04 23.89 7.86
N VAL A 551 10.52 23.43 9.02
CA VAL A 551 9.74 23.38 10.26
C VAL A 551 9.28 24.76 10.69
N LYS A 552 10.16 25.77 10.61
CA LYS A 552 9.81 27.16 10.90
C LYS A 552 8.70 27.66 9.97
N GLY A 553 8.84 27.44 8.66
CA GLY A 553 7.83 27.83 7.67
C GLY A 553 6.47 27.17 7.92
N VAL A 554 6.46 25.88 8.30
CA VAL A 554 5.23 25.17 8.68
C VAL A 554 4.60 25.79 9.93
N MET A 555 5.37 26.07 10.97
CA MET A 555 4.85 26.63 12.23
C MET A 555 4.33 28.06 12.07
N GLU A 556 5.01 28.88 11.28
CA GLU A 556 4.57 30.23 10.96
C GLU A 556 3.24 30.20 10.20
N ARG A 557 3.16 29.42 9.11
CA ARG A 557 1.92 29.29 8.34
C ARG A 557 0.77 28.71 9.16
N ARG A 558 1.04 27.70 10.00
CA ARG A 558 0.07 27.11 10.95
C ARG A 558 -0.54 28.19 11.85
N ARG A 559 0.30 29.01 12.49
CA ARG A 559 -0.14 30.10 13.39
C ARG A 559 -0.95 31.15 12.63
N THR A 560 -0.47 31.58 11.47
CA THR A 560 -1.15 32.59 10.64
C THR A 560 -2.55 32.12 10.23
N VAL A 561 -2.68 30.87 9.77
CA VAL A 561 -3.98 30.29 9.38
C VAL A 561 -4.91 30.21 10.59
N ALA A 562 -4.43 29.75 11.75
CA ALA A 562 -5.24 29.61 12.94
C ALA A 562 -5.78 30.97 13.43
N GLN A 563 -4.92 32.00 13.47
CA GLN A 563 -5.30 33.36 13.84
C GLN A 563 -6.29 33.96 12.84
N TRP A 564 -6.04 33.78 11.55
CA TRP A 564 -6.89 34.27 10.48
C TRP A 564 -8.30 33.67 10.55
N LEU A 565 -8.41 32.35 10.78
CA LEU A 565 -9.71 31.68 10.93
C LEU A 565 -10.43 32.08 12.22
N SER A 566 -9.70 32.24 13.32
CA SER A 566 -10.25 32.70 14.60
C SER A 566 -10.80 34.13 14.48
N ALA A 567 -10.09 35.02 13.76
CA ALA A 567 -10.57 36.36 13.44
C ALA A 567 -11.85 36.35 12.58
N ASP A 568 -12.05 35.31 11.78
CA ASP A 568 -13.30 35.05 11.06
C ASP A 568 -14.36 34.28 11.88
N GLY A 569 -14.18 34.16 13.19
CA GLY A 569 -15.15 33.54 14.10
C GLY A 569 -15.15 32.01 14.09
N ALA A 570 -14.06 31.35 13.66
CA ALA A 570 -13.89 29.93 13.93
C ALA A 570 -13.59 29.69 15.41
N LEU A 571 -14.10 28.58 15.96
CA LEU A 571 -13.95 28.23 17.36
C LEU A 571 -13.32 26.84 17.49
N PRO A 572 -12.28 26.64 18.33
CA PRO A 572 -11.55 25.37 18.44
C PRO A 572 -12.42 24.15 18.77
N ASP A 573 -13.49 24.33 19.55
CA ASP A 573 -14.38 23.25 19.99
C ASP A 573 -15.66 23.13 19.13
N ARG A 574 -15.79 23.94 18.07
CA ARG A 574 -16.94 23.87 17.15
C ARG A 574 -16.48 23.51 15.74
N PRO A 575 -16.50 22.22 15.36
CA PRO A 575 -16.01 21.79 14.07
C PRO A 575 -16.75 22.44 12.89
N ALA A 576 -16.00 23.13 12.03
CA ALA A 576 -16.51 23.72 10.79
C ALA A 576 -15.68 23.28 9.58
N LEU A 577 -16.15 23.53 8.35
CA LEU A 577 -15.46 23.15 7.12
C LEU A 577 -14.94 24.35 6.34
N ALA A 578 -13.68 24.27 5.89
CA ALA A 578 -13.10 25.17 4.91
C ALA A 578 -12.64 24.43 3.65
N VAL A 579 -13.00 24.97 2.48
CA VAL A 579 -12.38 24.62 1.20
C VAL A 579 -11.36 25.71 0.86
N VAL A 580 -10.09 25.32 0.74
CA VAL A 580 -8.96 26.23 0.53
C VAL A 580 -8.33 26.00 -0.84
N GLU A 581 -8.24 27.05 -1.64
CA GLU A 581 -7.50 27.04 -2.90
C GLU A 581 -5.99 27.14 -2.65
N ILE A 582 -5.21 26.20 -3.20
CA ILE A 582 -3.74 26.13 -3.08
C ILE A 582 -3.08 26.02 -4.45
N ASP A 583 -1.86 26.54 -4.55
CA ASP A 583 -1.13 26.60 -5.82
C ASP A 583 0.11 25.69 -5.88
N GLN A 584 -0.09 24.39 -6.13
CA GLN A 584 1.01 23.41 -6.19
C GLN A 584 1.99 23.58 -7.37
N GLY A 585 1.78 24.55 -8.27
CA GLY A 585 2.52 24.65 -9.54
C GLY A 585 3.60 25.73 -9.61
N VAL A 586 3.93 26.43 -8.52
CA VAL A 586 4.93 27.53 -8.49
C VAL A 586 6.11 27.24 -7.56
N PHE A 587 6.06 26.15 -6.81
CA PHE A 587 7.04 25.90 -5.77
C PHE A 587 8.39 25.46 -6.35
N ALA A 588 9.47 26.11 -5.90
CA ALA A 588 10.83 25.75 -6.29
C ALA A 588 11.23 24.34 -5.80
N THR A 589 10.59 23.86 -4.72
CA THR A 589 10.81 22.52 -4.14
C THR A 589 9.50 21.93 -3.62
N GLU A 590 9.41 20.60 -3.53
CA GLU A 590 8.27 19.91 -2.89
C GLU A 590 8.10 20.29 -1.41
N LEU A 591 9.14 20.81 -0.76
CA LEU A 591 9.11 21.26 0.64
C LEU A 591 8.33 22.56 0.84
N ALA A 592 8.08 23.31 -0.23
CA ALA A 592 7.33 24.54 -0.15
C ALA A 592 5.80 24.33 -0.27
N ASP A 593 5.29 23.09 -0.35
CA ASP A 593 3.85 22.82 -0.35
C ASP A 593 3.19 23.23 0.99
N PRO A 594 2.28 24.23 1.01
CA PRO A 594 1.68 24.75 2.24
C PRO A 594 0.55 23.88 2.78
N LYS A 595 0.09 22.88 2.02
CA LYS A 595 -1.14 22.11 2.31
C LYS A 595 -1.20 21.59 3.75
N TYR A 596 -0.09 21.03 4.25
CA TYR A 596 -0.06 20.43 5.59
C TYR A 596 -0.04 21.50 6.69
N ALA A 597 0.69 22.60 6.49
CA ALA A 597 0.73 23.72 7.42
C ALA A 597 -0.64 24.40 7.52
N VAL A 598 -1.33 24.56 6.37
CA VAL A 598 -2.71 25.06 6.34
C VAL A 598 -3.65 24.12 7.08
N ARG A 599 -3.56 22.80 6.83
CA ARG A 599 -4.39 21.83 7.55
C ARG A 599 -4.19 21.86 9.07
N LEU A 600 -2.94 21.97 9.53
CA LEU A 600 -2.61 22.12 10.94
C LEU A 600 -3.22 23.41 11.53
N GLY A 601 -3.10 24.53 10.83
CA GLY A 601 -3.67 25.80 11.30
C GLY A 601 -5.20 25.80 11.30
N CYS A 602 -5.83 25.16 10.31
CA CYS A 602 -7.28 24.92 10.30
C CYS A 602 -7.69 24.09 11.52
N ALA A 603 -6.98 23.00 11.81
CA ALA A 603 -7.27 22.16 12.97
C ALA A 603 -7.13 22.93 14.30
N ASP A 604 -6.08 23.75 14.47
CA ASP A 604 -5.95 24.58 15.68
C ASP A 604 -7.18 25.49 15.91
N ALA A 605 -7.79 25.99 14.83
CA ALA A 605 -8.99 26.82 14.87
C ALA A 605 -10.32 26.04 14.91
N GLY A 606 -10.29 24.70 15.03
CA GLY A 606 -11.50 23.88 15.02
C GLY A 606 -12.08 23.64 13.61
N VAL A 607 -11.28 23.81 12.56
CA VAL A 607 -11.76 23.74 11.17
C VAL A 607 -11.17 22.51 10.47
N VAL A 608 -12.03 21.64 9.96
CA VAL A 608 -11.64 20.60 8.99
C VAL A 608 -11.45 21.24 7.62
N SER A 609 -10.43 20.80 6.88
CA SER A 609 -9.98 21.42 5.63
C SER A 609 -9.93 20.46 4.45
N GLN A 610 -10.48 20.93 3.33
CA GLN A 610 -10.28 20.33 2.02
C GLN A 610 -9.64 21.33 1.05
N PHE A 611 -8.90 20.80 0.08
CA PHE A 611 -8.09 21.61 -0.82
C PHE A 611 -8.54 21.49 -2.27
N VAL A 612 -8.55 22.62 -2.97
CA VAL A 612 -8.72 22.69 -4.42
C VAL A 612 -7.49 23.35 -5.05
N LEU A 613 -7.15 22.96 -6.28
CA LEU A 613 -5.96 23.46 -6.97
C LEU A 613 -6.31 24.59 -7.92
N VAL A 614 -5.44 25.60 -7.98
CA VAL A 614 -5.52 26.68 -8.97
C VAL A 614 -5.65 26.10 -10.40
N PRO A 615 -6.72 26.43 -11.14
CA PRO A 615 -6.90 26.01 -12.52
C PRO A 615 -5.82 26.62 -13.44
N ARG A 616 -5.21 25.80 -14.32
CA ARG A 616 -4.10 26.21 -15.17
C ARG A 616 -4.14 25.56 -16.55
N ARG A 617 -3.54 26.25 -17.50
CA ARG A 617 -3.24 25.75 -18.85
C ARG A 617 -1.75 25.90 -19.13
N GLY A 618 -1.11 24.83 -19.59
CA GLY A 618 0.31 24.84 -19.87
C GLY A 618 0.79 23.65 -20.70
N ARG A 619 2.12 23.54 -20.83
CA ARG A 619 2.78 22.43 -21.51
C ARG A 619 3.81 21.82 -20.57
N GLN A 620 3.69 20.54 -20.28
CA GLN A 620 4.64 19.80 -19.45
C GLN A 620 5.03 18.52 -20.18
N ASN A 621 6.33 18.25 -20.30
CA ASN A 621 6.86 17.07 -21.00
C ASN A 621 6.29 16.90 -22.43
N GLY A 622 6.12 18.01 -23.16
CA GLY A 622 5.60 18.02 -24.53
C GLY A 622 4.08 17.84 -24.66
N LYS A 623 3.36 17.42 -23.60
CA LYS A 623 1.89 17.32 -23.57
C LYS A 623 1.27 18.61 -23.04
N THR A 624 0.24 19.09 -23.72
CA THR A 624 -0.59 20.19 -23.22
C THR A 624 -1.44 19.66 -22.08
N TYR A 625 -1.35 20.30 -20.91
CA TYR A 625 -2.29 20.06 -19.82
C TYR A 625 -3.21 21.27 -19.69
N ASN A 626 -4.48 21.01 -19.43
CA ASN A 626 -5.47 22.05 -19.19
C ASN A 626 -6.38 21.57 -18.05
N THR A 627 -6.04 21.96 -16.83
CA THR A 627 -6.84 21.63 -15.64
C THR A 627 -8.06 22.53 -15.50
N GLU A 628 -8.10 23.64 -16.24
CA GLU A 628 -9.22 24.58 -16.26
C GLU A 628 -10.54 23.95 -16.71
N ARG A 629 -10.48 23.02 -17.69
CA ARG A 629 -11.67 22.28 -18.14
C ARG A 629 -12.28 21.40 -17.04
N ASN A 630 -11.51 21.10 -16.00
CA ASN A 630 -11.93 20.22 -14.91
C ASN A 630 -12.18 21.00 -13.59
N ALA A 631 -12.16 22.33 -13.61
CA ALA A 631 -12.32 23.16 -12.41
C ALA A 631 -13.64 22.85 -11.68
N SER A 632 -14.77 22.88 -12.39
CA SER A 632 -16.09 22.56 -11.83
C SER A 632 -16.15 21.18 -11.18
N HIS A 633 -15.60 20.16 -11.85
CA HIS A 633 -15.56 18.80 -11.32
C HIS A 633 -14.67 18.69 -10.07
N ARG A 634 -13.52 19.38 -10.05
CA ARG A 634 -12.62 19.40 -8.88
C ARG A 634 -13.27 20.10 -7.69
N ALA A 635 -13.95 21.22 -7.91
CA ALA A 635 -14.69 21.92 -6.87
C ALA A 635 -15.82 21.04 -6.30
N GLN A 636 -16.60 20.39 -7.15
CA GLN A 636 -17.63 19.43 -6.74
C GLN A 636 -17.06 18.31 -5.85
N MET A 637 -15.97 17.67 -6.29
CA MET A 637 -15.33 16.60 -5.51
C MET A 637 -14.73 17.13 -4.20
N SER A 638 -14.29 18.39 -4.16
CA SER A 638 -13.78 19.02 -2.94
C SER A 638 -14.88 19.22 -1.91
N TRP A 639 -16.08 19.67 -2.31
CA TRP A 639 -17.22 19.75 -1.39
C TRP A 639 -17.66 18.38 -0.88
N LEU A 640 -17.81 17.39 -1.76
CA LEU A 640 -18.20 16.03 -1.37
C LEU A 640 -17.19 15.40 -0.40
N ASP A 641 -15.89 15.59 -0.63
CA ASP A 641 -14.85 15.11 0.29
C ASP A 641 -14.76 15.96 1.57
N GLY A 642 -15.07 17.26 1.51
CA GLY A 642 -15.18 18.13 2.69
C GLY A 642 -16.31 17.71 3.62
N PHE A 643 -17.50 17.40 3.08
CA PHE A 643 -18.62 16.88 3.86
C PHE A 643 -18.29 15.56 4.57
N ARG A 644 -17.35 14.75 4.03
CA ARG A 644 -16.82 13.56 4.71
C ARG A 644 -16.22 13.91 6.06
N GLN A 645 -15.46 15.00 6.07
CA GLN A 645 -14.67 15.39 7.21
C GLN A 645 -15.57 15.92 8.32
N LEU A 646 -16.72 16.47 7.96
CA LEU A 646 -17.83 16.78 8.89
C LEU A 646 -18.58 15.53 9.39
N GLY A 647 -18.17 14.32 9.03
CA GLY A 647 -18.87 13.09 9.39
C GLY A 647 -20.13 12.83 8.57
N VAL A 648 -20.34 13.53 7.45
CA VAL A 648 -21.53 13.38 6.63
C VAL A 648 -21.28 12.37 5.51
N ARG A 649 -21.86 11.18 5.67
CA ARG A 649 -21.88 10.11 4.69
C ARG A 649 -23.20 9.38 4.68
N VAL A 650 -23.60 8.92 3.50
CA VAL A 650 -24.79 8.07 3.35
C VAL A 650 -24.39 6.62 3.61
N LEU A 651 -24.78 6.10 4.77
CA LEU A 651 -24.58 4.73 5.19
C LEU A 651 -25.36 3.78 4.24
N PRO A 652 -24.72 2.74 3.69
CA PRO A 652 -25.42 1.66 2.99
C PRO A 652 -26.46 0.97 3.87
N GLU A 653 -27.71 0.96 3.42
CA GLU A 653 -28.79 0.21 4.06
C GLU A 653 -28.72 -1.25 3.63
N HIS A 654 -28.37 -2.14 4.56
CA HIS A 654 -28.19 -3.55 4.24
C HIS A 654 -29.52 -4.23 3.88
N SER A 655 -29.44 -5.30 3.08
CA SER A 655 -30.63 -6.04 2.62
C SER A 655 -30.94 -7.32 3.41
N LEU A 656 -30.28 -7.49 4.56
CA LEU A 656 -30.20 -8.75 5.28
C LEU A 656 -31.40 -9.06 6.20
N GLY A 657 -32.33 -8.11 6.39
CA GLY A 657 -33.48 -8.28 7.28
C GLY A 657 -33.06 -8.79 8.67
N GLY A 658 -33.81 -9.73 9.23
CA GLY A 658 -33.54 -10.33 10.55
C GLY A 658 -32.35 -11.30 10.62
N LEU A 659 -31.49 -11.38 9.60
CA LEU A 659 -30.23 -12.13 9.66
C LEU A 659 -29.13 -11.37 10.41
N LEU A 660 -29.36 -10.09 10.72
CA LEU A 660 -28.51 -9.28 11.56
C LEU A 660 -29.35 -8.76 12.74
N PRO A 661 -28.72 -8.50 13.90
CA PRO A 661 -29.40 -7.82 15.00
C PRO A 661 -29.94 -6.46 14.59
N ASP A 662 -31.08 -6.07 15.16
CA ASP A 662 -31.57 -4.69 15.09
C ASP A 662 -30.54 -3.74 15.72
N ASP A 663 -30.53 -2.49 15.26
CA ASP A 663 -29.63 -1.43 15.75
C ASP A 663 -28.13 -1.75 15.69
N LEU A 664 -27.72 -2.66 14.79
CA LEU A 664 -26.31 -3.05 14.61
C LEU A 664 -25.42 -1.85 14.30
N ARG A 665 -24.44 -1.60 15.18
CA ARG A 665 -23.40 -0.59 15.00
C ARG A 665 -22.21 -1.14 14.21
N TYR A 666 -21.45 -0.25 13.59
CA TYR A 666 -20.25 -0.61 12.83
C TYR A 666 -19.01 0.07 13.41
N ALA A 667 -18.06 -0.72 13.90
CA ALA A 667 -16.80 -0.21 14.42
C ALA A 667 -15.64 -0.53 13.46
N ALA A 668 -14.60 0.29 13.47
CA ALA A 668 -13.35 0.02 12.76
C ALA A 668 -12.13 0.47 13.55
N VAL A 669 -11.03 -0.28 13.43
CA VAL A 669 -9.73 0.11 13.98
C VAL A 669 -8.70 0.20 12.85
N TRP A 670 -7.86 1.23 12.92
CA TRP A 670 -6.80 1.51 11.96
C TRP A 670 -5.55 2.03 12.67
N ALA A 671 -4.36 1.68 12.17
CA ALA A 671 -3.09 2.22 12.65
C ALA A 671 -2.45 3.09 11.58
N VAL A 672 -2.29 4.37 11.87
CA VAL A 672 -1.65 5.33 10.97
C VAL A 672 -0.13 5.29 11.15
N LYS A 673 0.59 5.11 10.03
CA LYS A 673 2.06 5.01 10.01
C LYS A 673 2.61 6.18 9.20
N ARG A 674 3.60 6.91 9.73
CA ARG A 674 4.29 8.00 9.01
C ARG A 674 5.78 7.73 8.90
N ARG A 675 6.34 8.04 7.73
CA ARG A 675 7.76 7.87 7.39
C ARG A 675 8.45 9.22 7.29
N SER A 676 9.78 9.25 7.36
CA SER A 676 10.55 10.50 7.26
C SER A 676 10.59 11.07 5.83
N ASP A 677 10.30 10.26 4.81
CA ASP A 677 10.04 10.72 3.44
C ASP A 677 8.58 11.16 3.22
N GLY A 678 7.74 11.05 4.25
CA GLY A 678 6.35 11.48 4.26
C GLY A 678 6.19 13.01 4.25
N PRO A 679 4.94 13.49 4.23
CA PRO A 679 4.67 14.89 3.90
C PRO A 679 5.19 15.92 4.90
N THR A 680 5.26 15.57 6.19
CA THR A 680 5.84 16.43 7.24
C THR A 680 7.35 16.16 7.45
N ARG A 681 7.96 15.32 6.62
CA ARG A 681 9.35 14.84 6.73
C ARG A 681 9.71 14.27 8.10
N THR A 682 8.69 13.78 8.81
CA THR A 682 8.77 13.35 10.20
C THR A 682 8.11 11.99 10.32
N ALA A 683 8.87 10.98 10.71
CA ALA A 683 8.34 9.66 10.99
C ALA A 683 7.63 9.64 12.36
N LEU A 684 6.67 8.73 12.54
CA LEU A 684 6.15 8.39 13.86
C LEU A 684 6.97 7.22 14.42
N ARG A 685 7.43 7.34 15.68
CA ARG A 685 8.09 6.22 16.37
C ARG A 685 7.05 5.14 16.69
N HIS A 686 5.85 5.53 17.13
CA HIS A 686 4.72 4.62 17.34
C HIS A 686 3.58 4.89 16.33
N PRO A 687 3.07 3.88 15.60
CA PRO A 687 1.88 4.05 14.78
C PRO A 687 0.70 4.54 15.62
N LEU A 688 0.03 5.59 15.17
CA LEU A 688 -1.08 6.19 15.90
C LEU A 688 -2.36 5.37 15.66
N PRO A 689 -3.00 4.80 16.69
CA PRO A 689 -4.25 4.10 16.54
C PRO A 689 -5.41 5.08 16.31
N VAL A 690 -6.36 4.67 15.48
CA VAL A 690 -7.64 5.35 15.22
C VAL A 690 -8.73 4.30 15.38
N ALA A 691 -9.75 4.60 16.16
CA ALA A 691 -10.98 3.83 16.19
C ALA A 691 -12.16 4.71 15.79
N LEU A 692 -13.11 4.12 15.06
CA LEU A 692 -14.29 4.79 14.54
C LEU A 692 -15.51 3.92 14.86
N LEU A 693 -16.60 4.56 15.29
CA LEU A 693 -17.88 3.91 15.56
C LEU A 693 -18.96 4.62 14.74
N MET A 694 -19.73 3.85 13.97
CA MET A 694 -20.89 4.32 13.23
C MET A 694 -22.15 3.71 13.84
N THR A 695 -23.09 4.57 14.23
CA THR A 695 -24.38 4.17 14.78
C THR A 695 -25.47 4.58 13.78
N PRO A 696 -26.16 3.63 13.13
CA PRO A 696 -27.30 3.93 12.27
C PRO A 696 -28.40 4.69 13.01
N GLU A 697 -29.08 5.62 12.34
CA GLU A 697 -30.14 6.44 12.94
C GLU A 697 -31.45 6.37 12.13
N GLY A 698 -32.50 5.85 12.77
CA GLY A 698 -33.81 5.66 12.16
C GLY A 698 -33.84 4.61 11.03
N ASN A 699 -35.05 4.35 10.52
CA ASN A 699 -35.28 3.20 9.63
C ASN A 699 -35.11 3.52 8.13
N ALA A 700 -34.75 4.76 7.76
CA ALA A 700 -34.65 5.18 6.37
C ALA A 700 -33.73 6.39 6.16
N GLY A 701 -33.03 6.42 5.03
CA GLY A 701 -32.25 7.55 4.50
C GLY A 701 -30.73 7.43 4.70
N GLY A 702 -30.21 6.27 5.08
CA GLY A 702 -28.77 6.02 5.26
C GLY A 702 -28.10 6.97 6.28
N ARG A 703 -28.83 7.45 7.28
CA ARG A 703 -28.30 8.35 8.32
C ARG A 703 -27.54 7.57 9.37
N ALA A 704 -26.42 8.13 9.82
CA ALA A 704 -25.64 7.55 10.91
C ALA A 704 -24.92 8.65 11.70
N ARG A 705 -24.82 8.47 13.01
CA ARG A 705 -23.85 9.18 13.85
C ARG A 705 -22.48 8.54 13.65
N ILE A 706 -21.45 9.37 13.48
CA ILE A 706 -20.07 8.90 13.32
C ILE A 706 -19.23 9.49 14.42
N HIS A 707 -18.71 8.62 15.28
CA HIS A 707 -17.81 8.94 16.36
C HIS A 707 -16.40 8.44 16.06
N GLY A 708 -15.42 9.17 16.56
CA GLY A 708 -14.02 8.81 16.58
C GLY A 708 -13.53 8.72 18.01
N TRP A 709 -12.62 7.78 18.29
CA TRP A 709 -12.03 7.65 19.61
C TRP A 709 -11.01 8.76 19.87
N ASP A 710 -11.22 9.53 20.93
CA ASP A 710 -10.30 10.53 21.41
C ASP A 710 -9.22 9.89 22.31
N LEU A 711 -7.95 10.02 21.90
CA LEU A 711 -6.84 9.38 22.60
C LEU A 711 -6.50 10.06 23.94
N GLU A 712 -6.85 11.33 24.12
CA GLU A 712 -6.53 12.11 25.31
C GLU A 712 -7.60 11.93 26.39
N GLN A 713 -8.87 11.94 25.97
CA GLN A 713 -10.02 11.80 26.84
C GLN A 713 -10.42 10.33 27.07
N ALA A 714 -9.93 9.42 26.23
CA ALA A 714 -10.31 8.01 26.23
C ALA A 714 -11.84 7.82 26.12
N ASP A 715 -12.46 8.58 25.20
CA ASP A 715 -13.91 8.59 24.98
C ASP A 715 -14.25 8.77 23.50
N TRP A 716 -15.51 8.50 23.14
CA TRP A 716 -16.05 8.70 21.80
C TRP A 716 -16.50 10.14 21.61
N VAL A 717 -15.93 10.83 20.61
CA VAL A 717 -16.30 12.21 20.23
C VAL A 717 -16.75 12.25 18.78
N PRO A 718 -17.50 13.27 18.32
CA PRO A 718 -17.86 13.40 16.92
C PRO A 718 -16.65 13.30 16.00
N TYR A 719 -16.78 12.57 14.89
CA TYR A 719 -15.71 12.37 13.91
C TYR A 719 -14.95 13.65 13.51
N PRO A 720 -15.59 14.79 13.18
CA PRO A 720 -14.85 16.03 12.87
C PRO A 720 -14.03 16.57 14.05
N ALA A 721 -14.52 16.42 15.29
CA ALA A 721 -13.78 16.81 16.49
C ALA A 721 -12.56 15.90 16.68
N MET A 722 -12.72 14.58 16.52
CA MET A 722 -11.61 13.63 16.55
C MET A 722 -10.55 13.98 15.48
N LEU A 723 -10.96 14.26 14.23
CA LEU A 723 -10.02 14.62 13.15
C LEU A 723 -9.14 15.82 13.51
N VAL A 724 -9.75 16.88 14.04
CA VAL A 724 -9.01 18.07 14.45
C VAL A 724 -8.04 17.75 15.60
N ARG A 725 -8.49 16.99 16.61
CA ARG A 725 -7.68 16.64 17.78
C ARG A 725 -6.53 15.69 17.47
N LEU A 726 -6.64 14.81 16.46
CA LEU A 726 -5.52 13.98 16.00
C LEU A 726 -4.25 14.80 15.69
N THR A 727 -4.40 16.03 15.18
CA THR A 727 -3.25 16.91 14.94
C THR A 727 -2.52 17.31 16.23
N ARG A 728 -3.25 17.51 17.34
CA ARG A 728 -2.69 17.83 18.67
C ARG A 728 -2.04 16.62 19.30
N SER A 729 -2.72 15.47 19.27
CA SER A 729 -2.19 14.23 19.85
C SER A 729 -0.89 13.78 19.16
N THR A 730 -0.73 13.99 17.84
CA THR A 730 0.57 13.74 17.19
C THR A 730 1.71 14.64 17.67
N GLY A 731 1.40 15.87 18.09
CA GLY A 731 2.37 16.77 18.72
C GLY A 731 2.75 16.29 20.12
N LEU A 732 1.76 15.87 20.92
CA LEU A 732 1.98 15.34 22.27
C LEU A 732 2.78 14.04 22.26
N GLU A 733 2.48 13.10 21.36
CA GLU A 733 3.27 11.87 21.22
C GLU A 733 4.72 12.19 20.88
N ARG A 734 4.98 13.17 20.00
CA ARG A 734 6.36 13.59 19.71
C ARG A 734 7.05 14.27 20.88
N LEU A 735 6.32 15.00 21.72
CA LEU A 735 6.85 15.57 22.95
C LEU A 735 7.16 14.49 23.99
N LYS A 736 6.29 13.48 24.15
CA LYS A 736 6.56 12.33 25.03
C LYS A 736 7.75 11.51 24.53
N GLU A 737 7.85 11.29 23.21
CA GLU A 737 9.01 10.64 22.57
C GLU A 737 10.29 11.41 22.86
N PHE A 738 10.30 12.73 22.65
CA PHE A 738 11.45 13.59 22.94
C PHE A 738 11.85 13.57 24.42
N ALA A 739 10.87 13.64 25.34
CA ALA A 739 11.13 13.54 26.77
C ALA A 739 11.71 12.18 27.16
N ALA A 740 11.20 11.09 26.56
CA ALA A 740 11.74 9.75 26.77
C ALA A 740 13.18 9.63 26.26
N ASP A 741 13.48 10.18 25.08
CA ASP A 741 14.83 10.20 24.50
C ASP A 741 15.81 11.02 25.37
N LEU A 742 15.39 12.15 25.94
CA LEU A 742 16.18 12.94 26.90
C LEU A 742 16.46 12.17 28.20
N THR A 743 15.49 11.41 28.72
CA THR A 743 15.67 10.61 29.94
C THR A 743 16.45 9.31 29.71
N ALA A 744 16.56 8.85 28.46
CA ALA A 744 17.33 7.67 28.09
C ALA A 744 18.81 7.99 27.78
N ALA A 745 19.17 9.27 27.67
CA ALA A 745 20.56 9.71 27.68
C ALA A 745 21.08 9.70 29.13
N ASP A 746 21.96 8.74 29.44
CA ASP A 746 22.54 8.53 30.76
C ASP A 746 23.27 9.81 31.26
N PRO A 747 23.14 10.25 32.53
CA PRO A 747 23.68 11.53 32.99
C PRO A 747 25.21 11.63 33.10
N ASP A 748 25.98 10.58 32.76
CA ASP A 748 27.39 10.46 33.17
C ASP A 748 28.43 10.44 32.04
N SER A 749 28.06 10.81 30.80
CA SER A 749 29.05 11.03 29.74
C SER A 749 29.20 12.51 29.42
N GLY A 750 29.97 13.21 30.26
CA GLY A 750 30.50 14.52 29.92
C GLY A 750 31.51 14.42 28.77
N ALA A 751 31.02 14.58 27.54
CA ALA A 751 31.85 14.90 26.38
C ALA A 751 30.99 15.72 25.40
N GLU A 752 31.47 16.91 25.06
CA GLU A 752 30.87 17.81 24.07
C GLU A 752 30.70 17.07 22.73
N THR A 753 29.47 16.70 22.38
CA THR A 753 29.10 16.14 21.08
C THR A 753 28.71 17.26 20.12
N GLU A 754 29.44 17.37 19.02
CA GLU A 754 29.00 18.06 17.81
C GLU A 754 27.65 17.50 17.30
N PRO A 755 26.82 18.29 16.62
CA PRO A 755 25.48 17.88 16.22
C PRO A 755 25.52 16.71 15.23
N GLU A 756 25.09 15.52 15.68
CA GLU A 756 24.82 14.37 14.82
C GLU A 756 23.73 14.72 13.79
N GLU A 757 24.06 14.54 12.51
CA GLU A 757 23.07 14.52 11.43
C GLU A 757 22.20 13.26 11.55
N ASP A 758 20.95 13.45 11.98
CA ASP A 758 19.88 12.44 11.95
C ASP A 758 19.90 11.62 10.62
N PRO A 759 20.07 10.29 10.65
CA PRO A 759 19.99 9.48 9.45
C PRO A 759 18.55 9.42 8.94
N VAL A 760 18.39 9.72 7.65
CA VAL A 760 17.14 9.66 6.89
C VAL A 760 16.55 8.25 6.94
N ALA A 761 15.44 8.06 7.67
CA ALA A 761 14.74 6.80 7.82
C ALA A 761 13.90 6.42 6.58
N ASP A 762 14.56 5.88 5.55
CA ASP A 762 13.91 5.31 4.36
C ASP A 762 13.31 3.93 4.70
N ALA A 763 12.04 3.90 5.15
CA ALA A 763 11.34 2.66 5.45
C ALA A 763 10.82 1.97 4.17
N ARG A 764 11.70 1.65 3.22
CA ARG A 764 11.50 0.56 2.27
C ARG A 764 12.60 -0.44 2.53
N ALA A 765 12.28 -1.48 3.32
CA ALA A 765 13.13 -2.63 3.66
C ALA A 765 14.50 -2.58 2.97
N GLU A 766 15.36 -1.72 3.51
CA GLU A 766 16.75 -1.67 3.10
C GLU A 766 17.46 -2.79 3.84
N ASP A 767 18.35 -3.36 3.07
CA ASP A 767 18.87 -4.70 3.19
C ASP A 767 20.32 -4.50 3.69
N GLY A 768 20.65 -4.99 4.90
CA GLY A 768 22.01 -5.06 5.52
C GLY A 768 22.21 -4.11 6.71
N ASP A 769 22.92 -4.41 7.80
CA ASP A 769 24.00 -5.37 8.14
C ASP A 769 23.99 -5.55 9.69
N SER A 770 24.05 -6.74 10.29
CA SER A 770 25.29 -7.49 10.56
C SER A 770 24.94 -8.86 11.17
N GLY A 771 25.84 -9.83 10.96
CA GLY A 771 25.69 -11.16 11.52
C GLY A 771 25.87 -11.18 13.05
N GLU A 772 25.15 -12.07 13.67
CA GLU A 772 25.39 -12.73 14.96
C GLU A 772 24.14 -13.64 15.06
N ALA A 773 24.20 -14.83 15.65
CA ALA A 773 22.97 -15.39 16.23
C ALA A 773 22.49 -14.28 17.16
N PRO A 774 21.29 -13.70 16.93
CA PRO A 774 21.12 -12.26 16.94
C PRO A 774 21.44 -11.72 18.33
N ARG A 775 22.69 -11.26 18.54
CA ARG A 775 22.85 -9.96 19.15
C ARG A 775 22.38 -9.02 18.10
N LYS A 776 21.09 -8.75 18.20
CA LYS A 776 20.50 -7.65 17.50
C LYS A 776 21.47 -6.48 17.79
N THR A 777 22.10 -5.89 16.77
CA THR A 777 22.92 -4.68 16.92
C THR A 777 22.20 -3.71 17.84
N ASP A 778 22.85 -2.76 18.53
CA ASP A 778 22.06 -1.84 19.36
C ASP A 778 20.91 -1.21 18.53
N GLY A 779 21.11 -0.97 17.22
CA GLY A 779 20.07 -0.68 16.23
C GLY A 779 18.98 -1.74 16.01
N ASP A 780 19.29 -3.02 15.82
CA ASP A 780 18.29 -4.10 15.69
C ASP A 780 17.63 -4.48 17.04
N LEU A 781 18.32 -4.26 18.16
CA LEU A 781 17.83 -4.48 19.52
C LEU A 781 16.84 -3.40 19.83
N ARG A 782 17.20 -2.14 19.55
CA ARG A 782 16.29 -1.00 19.51
C ARG A 782 15.14 -1.25 18.55
N GLY A 783 15.37 -1.79 17.35
CA GLY A 783 14.31 -2.08 16.37
C GLY A 783 13.32 -3.16 16.80
N VAL A 784 13.78 -4.25 17.43
CA VAL A 784 12.89 -5.27 18.01
C VAL A 784 12.19 -4.76 19.26
N ARG A 785 12.91 -4.08 20.17
CA ARG A 785 12.31 -3.44 21.36
C ARG A 785 11.24 -2.44 20.94
N LEU A 786 11.51 -1.60 19.94
CA LEU A 786 10.56 -0.65 19.36
C LEU A 786 9.33 -1.36 18.79
N ARG A 787 9.50 -2.45 18.04
CA ARG A 787 8.36 -3.24 17.55
C ARG A 787 7.52 -3.82 18.69
N ASP A 788 8.15 -4.29 19.75
CA ASP A 788 7.44 -4.82 20.92
C ASP A 788 6.75 -3.69 21.72
N GLU A 789 7.35 -2.51 21.81
CA GLU A 789 6.71 -1.30 22.36
C GLU A 789 5.51 -0.87 21.52
N GLN A 790 5.64 -0.83 20.20
CA GLN A 790 4.54 -0.53 19.28
C GLN A 790 3.38 -1.52 19.41
N ARG A 791 3.67 -2.81 19.61
CA ARG A 791 2.65 -3.85 19.87
C ARG A 791 1.95 -3.60 21.21
N ARG A 792 2.71 -3.37 22.28
CA ARG A 792 2.14 -3.08 23.61
C ARG A 792 1.27 -1.82 23.59
N ALA A 793 1.68 -0.78 22.89
CA ALA A 793 0.88 0.44 22.74
C ALA A 793 -0.46 0.18 22.03
N MET A 794 -0.44 -0.59 20.93
CA MET A 794 -1.67 -0.98 20.22
C MET A 794 -2.58 -1.88 21.07
N GLU A 795 -2.02 -2.88 21.74
CA GLU A 795 -2.78 -3.77 22.63
C GLU A 795 -3.39 -3.00 23.82
N GLY A 796 -2.64 -2.09 24.42
CA GLY A 796 -3.14 -1.19 25.47
C GLY A 796 -4.29 -0.31 24.97
N PHE A 797 -4.18 0.25 23.75
CA PHE A 797 -5.27 0.99 23.12
C PHE A 797 -6.54 0.12 22.94
N LEU A 798 -6.38 -1.10 22.42
CA LEU A 798 -7.50 -2.03 22.22
C LEU A 798 -8.20 -2.41 23.54
N GLN A 799 -7.46 -2.49 24.64
CA GLN A 799 -8.03 -2.73 25.97
C GLN A 799 -8.95 -1.60 26.45
N HIS A 800 -8.79 -0.36 25.97
CA HIS A 800 -9.70 0.75 26.27
C HIS A 800 -10.90 0.76 25.33
N VAL A 801 -10.69 0.54 24.03
CA VAL A 801 -11.76 0.65 23.03
C VAL A 801 -12.72 -0.54 23.08
N LEU A 802 -12.22 -1.78 23.10
CA LEU A 802 -13.04 -2.98 22.94
C LEU A 802 -14.14 -3.15 23.99
N PRO A 803 -13.93 -2.83 25.29
CA PRO A 803 -15.01 -2.89 26.28
C PRO A 803 -16.19 -1.96 25.95
N THR A 804 -15.93 -0.78 25.38
CA THR A 804 -17.00 0.20 25.07
C THR A 804 -17.94 -0.25 23.95
N LEU A 805 -17.47 -1.15 23.08
CA LEU A 805 -18.24 -1.71 21.96
C LEU A 805 -19.27 -2.77 22.40
N ARG A 806 -19.22 -3.24 23.65
CA ARG A 806 -20.04 -4.33 24.21
C ARG A 806 -21.36 -3.83 24.83
N THR A 807 -21.78 -2.63 24.45
CA THR A 807 -22.97 -1.96 25.00
C THR A 807 -24.21 -2.15 24.15
N ALA A 808 -24.03 -2.58 22.90
CA ALA A 808 -25.07 -2.86 21.92
C ALA A 808 -24.45 -3.68 20.77
N PRO A 809 -25.25 -4.42 20.00
CA PRO A 809 -24.78 -5.20 18.86
C PRO A 809 -23.84 -4.39 17.96
N THR A 810 -22.61 -4.87 17.78
CA THR A 810 -21.56 -4.15 17.06
C THR A 810 -20.73 -5.10 16.20
N ALA A 811 -20.63 -4.79 14.90
CA ALA A 811 -19.69 -5.45 13.99
C ALA A 811 -18.38 -4.64 13.92
N LEU A 812 -17.30 -5.20 14.46
CA LEU A 812 -15.96 -4.63 14.40
C LEU A 812 -15.23 -5.11 13.14
N PHE A 813 -14.88 -4.15 12.28
CA PHE A 813 -14.11 -4.36 11.07
C PHE A 813 -12.63 -4.05 11.28
N VAL A 814 -11.76 -4.97 10.86
CA VAL A 814 -10.30 -4.82 10.97
C VAL A 814 -9.61 -5.10 9.65
N HIS A 815 -8.57 -4.33 9.33
CA HIS A 815 -7.80 -4.55 8.11
C HIS A 815 -6.50 -5.33 8.39
N ALA A 816 -6.38 -6.52 7.79
CA ALA A 816 -5.32 -7.47 8.06
C ALA A 816 -3.92 -6.86 7.85
N GLN A 817 -3.65 -6.29 6.67
CA GLN A 817 -2.33 -5.76 6.33
C GLN A 817 -1.97 -4.51 7.13
N ASN A 818 -2.97 -3.76 7.61
CA ASN A 818 -2.72 -2.56 8.41
C ASN A 818 -2.30 -2.93 9.84
N LEU A 819 -3.05 -3.83 10.48
CA LEU A 819 -2.97 -4.07 11.92
C LEU A 819 -2.15 -5.31 12.34
N ARG A 820 -1.99 -6.36 11.53
CA ARG A 820 -1.47 -7.66 11.99
C ARG A 820 -0.05 -7.67 12.56
N SER A 821 0.75 -6.65 12.25
CA SER A 821 2.11 -6.51 12.82
C SER A 821 2.09 -5.91 14.23
N LEU A 822 1.03 -5.18 14.57
CA LEU A 822 0.81 -4.47 15.84
C LEU A 822 -0.14 -5.25 16.73
N TRP A 823 -1.25 -5.74 16.18
CA TRP A 823 -2.17 -6.66 16.83
C TRP A 823 -1.97 -8.07 16.26
N THR A 824 -1.11 -8.85 16.90
CA THR A 824 -0.67 -10.15 16.37
C THR A 824 -1.77 -11.21 16.33
N TRP A 825 -2.82 -11.05 17.15
CA TRP A 825 -3.98 -11.96 17.18
C TRP A 825 -4.59 -12.15 15.79
N ILE A 826 -4.72 -11.09 14.98
CA ILE A 826 -5.38 -11.14 13.67
C ILE A 826 -4.51 -11.70 12.53
N GLN A 827 -3.36 -12.30 12.86
CA GLN A 827 -2.56 -13.07 11.90
C GLN A 827 -3.22 -14.41 11.61
N ASP A 828 -3.09 -14.92 10.38
CA ASP A 828 -3.82 -16.13 9.94
C ASP A 828 -3.56 -17.34 10.85
N GLY A 829 -2.30 -17.55 11.23
CA GLY A 829 -1.88 -18.67 12.07
C GLY A 829 -2.15 -18.50 13.56
N GLN A 830 -2.71 -17.35 13.99
CA GLN A 830 -2.95 -17.03 15.39
C GLN A 830 -4.44 -16.96 15.74
N VAL A 831 -5.29 -16.56 14.80
CA VAL A 831 -6.74 -16.46 15.03
C VAL A 831 -7.37 -17.83 15.31
N GLY A 832 -8.31 -17.84 16.26
CA GLY A 832 -9.27 -18.92 16.47
C GLY A 832 -10.70 -18.44 16.20
N ARG A 833 -11.62 -19.37 15.91
CA ARG A 833 -13.04 -19.03 15.66
C ARG A 833 -13.68 -18.56 16.95
N ASP A 834 -14.43 -17.46 16.88
CA ASP A 834 -15.26 -16.92 17.96
C ASP A 834 -14.47 -16.57 19.25
N LEU A 835 -13.16 -16.37 19.09
CA LEU A 835 -12.24 -15.95 20.13
C LEU A 835 -11.69 -14.55 19.86
N LEU A 836 -11.30 -13.87 20.94
CA LEU A 836 -10.67 -12.55 20.89
C LEU A 836 -9.52 -12.47 21.89
N ARG A 837 -8.39 -11.92 21.45
CA ARG A 837 -7.27 -11.53 22.33
C ARG A 837 -6.94 -10.06 22.12
N SER A 838 -7.22 -9.21 23.11
CA SER A 838 -6.95 -7.76 23.05
C SER A 838 -5.57 -7.35 23.57
N GLY A 839 -4.84 -8.26 24.24
CA GLY A 839 -3.50 -7.99 24.78
C GLY A 839 -2.82 -9.27 25.26
N GLN A 840 -2.11 -9.19 26.40
CA GLN A 840 -1.30 -10.30 26.92
C GLN A 840 -2.11 -11.43 27.57
N ALA A 841 -3.39 -11.19 27.89
CA ALA A 841 -4.28 -12.24 28.39
C ALA A 841 -4.51 -13.34 27.32
N PRO A 842 -4.76 -14.60 27.73
CA PRO A 842 -5.18 -15.64 26.80
C PRO A 842 -6.42 -15.23 25.99
N ALA A 843 -6.59 -15.81 24.80
CA ALA A 843 -7.78 -15.58 24.00
C ALA A 843 -9.02 -16.08 24.76
N ALA A 844 -10.09 -15.29 24.74
CA ALA A 844 -11.35 -15.60 25.41
C ALA A 844 -12.52 -15.59 24.42
N GLY A 845 -13.65 -16.16 24.82
CA GLY A 845 -14.88 -16.12 24.04
C GLY A 845 -15.30 -14.68 23.72
N LEU A 846 -15.92 -14.50 22.56
CA LEU A 846 -16.44 -13.23 22.12
C LEU A 846 -17.62 -12.78 22.99
N ASP A 847 -17.70 -11.48 23.26
CA ASP A 847 -18.83 -10.89 23.99
C ASP A 847 -20.12 -10.98 23.14
N PRO A 848 -21.31 -11.24 23.73
CA PRO A 848 -22.57 -11.43 23.00
C PRO A 848 -22.90 -10.29 22.02
N ASP A 849 -22.53 -9.06 22.36
CA ASP A 849 -22.80 -7.90 21.52
C ASP A 849 -21.77 -7.71 20.40
N LEU A 850 -20.59 -8.32 20.49
CA LEU A 850 -19.49 -8.08 19.57
C LEU A 850 -19.42 -9.12 18.46
N ARG A 851 -19.21 -8.69 17.22
CA ARG A 851 -18.82 -9.54 16.07
C ARG A 851 -17.53 -9.02 15.46
N LEU A 852 -16.67 -9.93 14.98
CA LEU A 852 -15.36 -9.57 14.45
C LEU A 852 -15.20 -10.00 12.99
N VAL A 853 -15.04 -9.01 12.10
CA VAL A 853 -14.87 -9.21 10.66
C VAL A 853 -13.52 -8.66 10.22
N ARG A 854 -12.67 -9.55 9.71
CA ARG A 854 -11.35 -9.22 9.16
C ARG A 854 -11.42 -9.09 7.65
N VAL A 855 -10.92 -7.99 7.13
CA VAL A 855 -10.80 -7.72 5.69
C VAL A 855 -9.34 -7.75 5.28
N ARG A 856 -9.05 -8.49 4.21
CA ARG A 856 -7.77 -8.50 3.52
C ARG A 856 -8.03 -8.11 2.06
N ASP A 857 -7.42 -7.02 1.60
CA ASP A 857 -7.52 -6.63 0.20
C ASP A 857 -6.31 -7.10 -0.64
N GLY A 858 -6.40 -6.96 -1.96
CA GLY A 858 -5.28 -7.25 -2.87
C GLY A 858 -4.37 -6.05 -3.12
N GLY A 859 -4.46 -5.01 -2.29
CA GLY A 859 -3.74 -3.75 -2.45
C GLY A 859 -2.24 -3.89 -2.09
N GLY A 860 -1.39 -3.25 -2.88
CA GLY A 860 0.08 -3.24 -2.70
C GLY A 860 0.82 -4.34 -3.46
N ASP A 861 2.15 -4.33 -3.35
CA ASP A 861 3.06 -5.27 -4.03
C ASP A 861 3.03 -6.70 -3.43
N ALA A 862 2.28 -6.91 -2.34
CA ALA A 862 2.31 -8.14 -1.55
C ALA A 862 1.51 -9.31 -2.15
N HIS A 863 0.62 -9.06 -3.11
CA HIS A 863 -0.14 -10.09 -3.84
C HIS A 863 -0.81 -11.15 -2.92
N GLU A 864 -1.32 -10.72 -1.75
CA GLU A 864 -1.85 -11.62 -0.71
C GLU A 864 -3.16 -12.30 -1.08
N THR A 865 -3.97 -11.69 -1.94
CA THR A 865 -5.18 -12.30 -2.49
C THR A 865 -4.94 -12.72 -3.93
N PRO A 866 -5.44 -13.88 -4.39
CA PRO A 866 -5.19 -14.35 -5.74
C PRO A 866 -5.89 -13.47 -6.80
N GLY A 867 -5.39 -13.53 -8.04
CA GLY A 867 -6.16 -13.05 -9.19
C GLY A 867 -7.43 -13.88 -9.39
N TRP A 868 -8.42 -13.33 -10.09
CA TRP A 868 -9.71 -14.00 -10.29
C TRP A 868 -10.35 -13.62 -11.63
N TRP A 869 -11.35 -14.41 -12.02
CA TRP A 869 -12.24 -14.15 -13.15
C TRP A 869 -13.55 -14.92 -12.98
N GLY A 870 -14.62 -14.41 -13.57
CA GLY A 870 -15.90 -15.11 -13.67
C GLY A 870 -15.83 -16.28 -14.64
N THR A 871 -16.41 -17.41 -14.24
CA THR A 871 -16.54 -18.66 -15.02
C THR A 871 -18.03 -19.02 -15.21
N GLY A 872 -18.36 -19.77 -16.26
CA GLY A 872 -19.74 -20.21 -16.52
C GLY A 872 -20.21 -20.21 -17.98
N HIS A 873 -19.37 -19.78 -18.92
CA HIS A 873 -19.63 -19.90 -20.36
C HIS A 873 -18.55 -20.74 -21.02
N PRO A 874 -18.75 -22.06 -21.21
CA PRO A 874 -17.80 -22.90 -21.94
C PRO A 874 -17.48 -22.31 -23.32
N GLY A 875 -16.20 -22.13 -23.63
CA GLY A 875 -15.73 -21.46 -24.86
C GLY A 875 -15.96 -19.94 -24.90
N GLY A 876 -16.49 -19.35 -23.82
CA GLY A 876 -16.76 -17.92 -23.67
C GLY A 876 -15.61 -17.13 -23.04
N VAL A 877 -15.85 -15.84 -22.82
CA VAL A 877 -14.89 -14.95 -22.14
C VAL A 877 -14.91 -15.21 -20.65
N ASN A 878 -13.74 -15.22 -20.03
CA ASN A 878 -13.63 -15.16 -18.59
C ASN A 878 -13.63 -13.69 -18.14
N GLY A 879 -14.70 -13.30 -17.43
CA GLY A 879 -15.04 -11.89 -17.24
C GLY A 879 -14.94 -11.38 -15.82
N LEU A 880 -15.53 -10.21 -15.61
CA LEU A 880 -15.62 -9.56 -14.31
C LEU A 880 -17.08 -9.55 -13.88
N SER A 881 -17.35 -10.01 -12.67
CA SER A 881 -18.66 -9.93 -12.04
C SER A 881 -18.52 -9.38 -10.64
N ALA A 882 -19.43 -8.50 -10.23
CA ALA A 882 -19.50 -8.01 -8.86
C ALA A 882 -20.37 -8.93 -8.01
N GLY A 883 -20.05 -9.04 -6.73
CA GLY A 883 -20.82 -9.78 -5.75
C GLY A 883 -19.99 -10.32 -4.60
N LEU A 884 -20.66 -10.99 -3.68
CA LEU A 884 -20.09 -11.84 -2.65
C LEU A 884 -20.00 -13.30 -3.13
N TRP A 885 -18.88 -13.95 -2.85
CA TRP A 885 -18.55 -15.30 -3.28
C TRP A 885 -18.10 -16.13 -2.09
N GLY A 886 -18.59 -17.37 -2.01
CA GLY A 886 -18.25 -18.31 -0.96
C GLY A 886 -18.11 -19.74 -1.51
N PRO A 887 -17.80 -20.71 -0.64
CA PRO A 887 -17.92 -22.13 -1.00
C PRO A 887 -19.30 -22.41 -1.61
N ASP A 888 -19.35 -23.18 -2.68
CA ASP A 888 -20.60 -23.45 -3.40
C ASP A 888 -21.56 -24.26 -2.49
N PRO A 889 -22.75 -23.73 -2.16
CA PRO A 889 -23.71 -24.41 -1.28
C PRO A 889 -24.13 -25.79 -1.80
N ALA A 890 -24.09 -26.02 -3.13
CA ALA A 890 -24.46 -27.31 -3.74
C ALA A 890 -23.37 -28.39 -3.62
N THR A 891 -22.11 -28.01 -3.39
CA THR A 891 -20.98 -28.95 -3.27
C THR A 891 -20.43 -29.05 -1.83
N GLY A 892 -20.87 -28.15 -0.94
CA GLY A 892 -20.35 -27.99 0.42
C GLY A 892 -21.17 -28.61 1.55
N ALA A 893 -22.35 -29.19 1.27
CA ALA A 893 -23.21 -29.80 2.30
C ALA A 893 -22.66 -31.12 2.89
N GLY A 894 -21.48 -31.57 2.47
CA GLY A 894 -20.98 -32.90 2.77
C GLY A 894 -20.19 -33.09 4.06
N ASN A 895 -19.80 -32.05 4.81
CA ASN A 895 -18.95 -32.22 6.02
C ASN A 895 -19.05 -31.06 7.01
N GLY A 896 -20.21 -30.79 7.62
CA GLY A 896 -20.32 -29.94 8.84
C GLY A 896 -19.54 -28.61 8.85
N ASN A 897 -19.26 -28.02 7.68
CA ASN A 897 -18.22 -27.01 7.55
C ASN A 897 -18.88 -25.64 7.66
N ASP A 898 -18.65 -24.95 8.76
CA ASP A 898 -19.07 -23.57 9.03
C ASP A 898 -18.18 -22.60 8.22
N PRO A 899 -18.62 -22.09 7.05
CA PRO A 899 -17.76 -21.31 6.18
C PRO A 899 -17.53 -19.91 6.76
N ARG A 900 -16.28 -19.60 7.10
CA ARG A 900 -15.90 -18.31 7.69
C ARG A 900 -15.17 -17.36 6.73
N VAL A 901 -14.79 -17.83 5.54
CA VAL A 901 -14.01 -17.06 4.57
C VAL A 901 -14.79 -16.87 3.27
N PHE A 902 -15.03 -15.62 2.93
CA PHE A 902 -15.76 -15.18 1.75
C PHE A 902 -14.91 -14.20 0.94
N TYR A 903 -15.32 -13.93 -0.29
CA TYR A 903 -14.63 -13.02 -1.18
C TYR A 903 -15.61 -12.03 -1.80
N SER A 904 -15.18 -10.79 -1.96
CA SER A 904 -16.03 -9.71 -2.44
C SER A 904 -15.38 -8.99 -3.62
N THR A 905 -16.09 -8.94 -4.74
CA THR A 905 -15.69 -8.25 -5.97
C THR A 905 -16.63 -7.10 -6.27
N THR A 906 -16.09 -6.01 -6.81
CA THR A 906 -16.86 -4.84 -7.21
C THR A 906 -16.94 -4.72 -8.72
N GLU A 907 -17.76 -3.81 -9.18
CA GLU A 907 -17.89 -3.53 -10.60
C GLU A 907 -16.69 -2.73 -11.11
N LYS A 908 -16.61 -2.62 -12.43
CA LYS A 908 -15.56 -1.86 -13.06
C LYS A 908 -15.73 -0.36 -12.82
N ALA A 909 -14.68 0.29 -12.32
CA ALA A 909 -14.71 1.72 -12.09
C ALA A 909 -14.96 2.50 -13.39
N LEU A 910 -15.74 3.58 -13.30
CA LEU A 910 -16.23 4.34 -14.46
C LEU A 910 -15.09 4.82 -15.38
N GLN A 911 -14.01 5.33 -14.78
CA GLN A 911 -12.83 5.84 -15.48
C GLN A 911 -12.10 4.79 -16.33
N PHE A 912 -12.31 3.50 -16.06
CA PHE A 912 -11.69 2.42 -16.83
C PHE A 912 -12.63 1.81 -17.85
N GLY A 913 -13.84 2.35 -18.09
CA GLY A 913 -14.85 1.79 -19.00
C GLY A 913 -14.31 1.29 -20.34
N GLN A 914 -13.28 1.95 -20.89
CA GLN A 914 -12.63 1.62 -22.16
C GLN A 914 -11.77 0.33 -22.18
N SER A 915 -11.27 -0.17 -21.04
CA SER A 915 -10.43 -1.39 -21.02
C SER A 915 -11.25 -2.67 -21.25
N ALA A 916 -11.32 -3.19 -22.47
CA ALA A 916 -12.14 -4.37 -22.76
C ALA A 916 -11.76 -5.58 -21.88
N VAL A 917 -12.73 -6.38 -21.45
CA VAL A 917 -12.48 -7.62 -20.68
C VAL A 917 -11.61 -8.61 -21.48
N ARG A 918 -11.79 -8.64 -22.80
CA ARG A 918 -10.97 -9.40 -23.75
C ARG A 918 -9.65 -8.72 -24.12
N ALA A 919 -9.28 -7.60 -23.50
CA ALA A 919 -8.09 -6.86 -23.93
C ALA A 919 -6.86 -7.77 -23.91
N ASP A 920 -6.13 -7.77 -25.01
CA ASP A 920 -4.99 -8.65 -25.24
C ASP A 920 -3.76 -7.81 -25.60
N LYS A 921 -2.71 -7.95 -24.78
CA LYS A 921 -1.43 -7.25 -24.96
C LYS A 921 -0.40 -7.99 -25.80
N LEU A 922 -0.67 -9.24 -26.15
CA LEU A 922 0.28 -10.16 -26.75
C LEU A 922 -0.12 -10.56 -28.18
N ALA A 923 -1.42 -10.56 -28.49
CA ALA A 923 -1.93 -10.90 -29.81
C ALA A 923 -3.00 -9.91 -30.30
N PRO A 924 -3.04 -9.58 -31.61
CA PRO A 924 -4.13 -8.81 -32.18
C PRO A 924 -5.47 -9.53 -32.05
N ARG A 925 -6.53 -8.78 -31.73
CA ARG A 925 -7.89 -9.29 -31.68
C ARG A 925 -8.87 -8.36 -32.38
N PRO A 926 -10.00 -8.87 -32.92
CA PRO A 926 -11.03 -8.00 -33.47
C PRO A 926 -11.74 -7.22 -32.36
N VAL A 927 -12.04 -5.96 -32.62
CA VAL A 927 -12.94 -5.14 -31.80
C VAL A 927 -14.37 -5.66 -31.95
N THR A 928 -15.04 -5.91 -30.83
CA THR A 928 -16.38 -6.53 -30.84
C THR A 928 -17.52 -5.50 -30.83
N GLN A 929 -17.26 -4.25 -30.45
CA GLN A 929 -18.27 -3.21 -30.22
C GLN A 929 -17.81 -1.81 -30.67
N GLY A 930 -18.76 -0.93 -30.99
CA GLY A 930 -18.51 0.45 -31.40
C GLY A 930 -18.23 0.62 -32.89
N ARG A 931 -17.88 1.85 -33.29
CA ARG A 931 -17.68 2.22 -34.71
C ARG A 931 -16.57 1.44 -35.42
N ARG A 932 -15.60 0.92 -34.66
CA ARG A 932 -14.43 0.15 -35.13
C ARG A 932 -14.64 -1.36 -35.11
N LYS A 933 -15.88 -1.84 -34.99
CA LYS A 933 -16.18 -3.26 -34.89
C LYS A 933 -15.59 -4.02 -36.09
N GLY A 934 -14.88 -5.11 -35.81
CA GLY A 934 -14.19 -5.94 -36.82
C GLY A 934 -12.73 -5.57 -37.05
N GLU A 935 -12.31 -4.34 -36.71
CA GLU A 935 -10.90 -3.94 -36.82
C GLU A 935 -10.03 -4.72 -35.83
N LEU A 936 -8.84 -5.15 -36.27
CA LEU A 936 -7.85 -5.78 -35.39
C LEU A 936 -7.15 -4.72 -34.55
N VAL A 937 -7.10 -4.94 -33.23
CA VAL A 937 -6.42 -4.09 -32.27
C VAL A 937 -5.50 -4.91 -31.38
N LEU A 938 -4.39 -4.30 -30.98
CA LEU A 938 -3.48 -4.79 -29.95
C LEU A 938 -3.56 -3.84 -28.75
N ASP A 939 -3.92 -4.36 -27.58
CA ASP A 939 -4.24 -3.55 -26.38
C ASP A 939 -3.02 -3.27 -25.49
N THR A 940 -1.81 -3.34 -26.06
CA THR A 940 -0.55 -3.11 -25.34
C THR A 940 -0.51 -1.74 -24.65
N GLU A 941 -1.09 -0.71 -25.28
CA GLU A 941 -1.19 0.66 -24.76
C GLU A 941 -2.41 0.92 -23.85
N VAL A 942 -3.25 -0.09 -23.61
CA VAL A 942 -4.46 0.05 -22.78
C VAL A 942 -4.18 -0.44 -21.36
N PRO A 943 -4.39 0.36 -20.30
CA PRO A 943 -4.20 -0.12 -18.94
C PRO A 943 -5.22 -1.20 -18.59
N ALA A 944 -4.72 -2.31 -18.04
CA ALA A 944 -5.60 -3.33 -17.46
C ALA A 944 -6.04 -2.87 -16.08
N TRP A 945 -7.35 -2.91 -15.84
CA TRP A 945 -7.94 -2.64 -14.54
C TRP A 945 -8.91 -3.77 -14.22
N ASN A 946 -8.68 -4.43 -13.09
CA ASN A 946 -9.53 -5.50 -12.59
C ASN A 946 -9.83 -5.19 -11.11
N PRO A 947 -11.08 -5.39 -10.65
CA PRO A 947 -11.39 -5.24 -9.24
C PRO A 947 -10.51 -6.18 -8.41
N HIS A 948 -9.98 -5.71 -7.30
CA HIS A 948 -9.29 -6.59 -6.36
C HIS A 948 -10.28 -7.57 -5.73
N LEU A 949 -9.83 -8.79 -5.46
CA LEU A 949 -10.59 -9.79 -4.72
C LEU A 949 -10.41 -9.52 -3.23
N ALA A 950 -11.38 -8.88 -2.57
CA ALA A 950 -11.29 -8.65 -1.14
C ALA A 950 -11.68 -9.94 -0.40
N GLU A 951 -10.78 -10.50 0.41
CA GLU A 951 -11.07 -11.60 1.32
C GLU A 951 -11.72 -11.04 2.60
N ILE A 952 -12.86 -11.59 2.97
CA ILE A 952 -13.63 -11.23 4.16
C ILE A 952 -13.69 -12.49 5.02
N THR A 953 -13.06 -12.43 6.19
CA THR A 953 -13.07 -13.51 7.17
C THR A 953 -13.91 -13.09 8.37
N VAL A 954 -14.97 -13.83 8.68
CA VAL A 954 -15.72 -13.68 9.93
C VAL A 954 -14.96 -14.45 11.01
N LEU A 955 -14.17 -13.73 11.80
CA LEU A 955 -13.37 -14.32 12.86
C LEU A 955 -14.22 -14.72 14.06
N GLY A 956 -15.27 -13.94 14.34
CA GLY A 956 -16.14 -14.18 15.48
C GLY A 956 -17.59 -13.76 15.23
N CYS A 957 -18.53 -14.66 15.50
CA CYS A 957 -19.99 -14.43 15.52
C CYS A 957 -20.69 -15.49 16.41
N HIS A 958 -21.94 -15.25 16.77
CA HIS A 958 -22.70 -16.09 17.72
C HIS A 958 -23.67 -17.03 17.00
N ARG A 959 -23.16 -18.17 16.50
CA ARG A 959 -23.96 -19.15 15.74
C ARG A 959 -25.16 -19.67 16.53
N GLU A 960 -25.02 -19.82 17.84
CA GLU A 960 -26.07 -20.28 18.75
C GLU A 960 -27.21 -19.26 18.86
N ASP A 961 -26.91 -17.97 18.66
CA ASP A 961 -27.87 -16.87 18.70
C ASP A 961 -28.46 -16.55 17.31
N GLY A 962 -28.18 -17.38 16.30
CA GLY A 962 -28.71 -17.25 14.95
C GLY A 962 -27.82 -16.47 13.97
N ASP A 963 -26.63 -16.01 14.37
CA ASP A 963 -25.72 -15.31 13.47
C ASP A 963 -25.34 -16.22 12.26
N GLU A 964 -25.42 -15.67 11.05
CA GLU A 964 -24.91 -16.32 9.84
C GLU A 964 -23.62 -15.64 9.36
N PRO A 965 -22.47 -16.33 9.31
CA PRO A 965 -21.21 -15.73 8.84
C PRO A 965 -21.31 -15.11 7.44
N ALA A 966 -22.09 -15.72 6.55
CA ALA A 966 -22.32 -15.19 5.20
C ALA A 966 -23.05 -13.84 5.23
N ALA A 967 -23.93 -13.60 6.22
CA ALA A 967 -24.62 -12.33 6.40
C ALA A 967 -23.64 -11.21 6.80
N TYR A 968 -22.74 -11.44 7.76
CA TYR A 968 -21.69 -10.46 8.10
C TYR A 968 -20.70 -10.19 6.95
N ALA A 969 -20.42 -11.21 6.14
CA ALA A 969 -19.62 -11.03 4.94
C ALA A 969 -20.37 -10.23 3.85
N LEU A 970 -21.68 -10.42 3.72
CA LEU A 970 -22.52 -9.65 2.81
C LEU A 970 -22.68 -8.21 3.27
N LEU A 971 -22.84 -7.98 4.58
CA LEU A 971 -22.82 -6.66 5.19
C LEU A 971 -21.53 -5.92 4.84
N ALA A 972 -20.36 -6.56 5.03
CA ALA A 972 -19.08 -5.98 4.64
C ALA A 972 -19.02 -5.65 3.14
N HIS A 973 -19.62 -6.47 2.27
CA HIS A 973 -19.73 -6.19 0.83
C HIS A 973 -20.65 -5.01 0.50
N GLN A 974 -21.80 -4.89 1.16
CA GLN A 974 -22.75 -3.79 0.97
C GLN A 974 -22.19 -2.47 1.52
N LEU A 975 -21.48 -2.50 2.65
CA LEU A 975 -20.80 -1.34 3.22
C LEU A 975 -19.69 -0.78 2.31
N ARG A 976 -19.23 -1.51 1.29
CA ARG A 976 -18.34 -0.98 0.25
C ARG A 976 -19.06 -0.15 -0.81
N GLN A 977 -20.39 -0.17 -0.84
CA GLN A 977 -21.22 0.43 -1.89
C GLN A 977 -21.96 1.67 -1.36
N ALA A 978 -21.23 2.57 -0.70
CA ALA A 978 -21.75 3.85 -0.22
C ALA A 978 -22.35 4.67 -1.37
N ALA A 979 -23.60 5.12 -1.17
CA ALA A 979 -24.42 5.75 -2.21
C ALA A 979 -23.83 7.08 -2.73
N ASP A 980 -23.09 7.78 -1.88
CA ASP A 980 -22.44 9.05 -2.17
C ASP A 980 -21.06 8.89 -2.85
N TYR A 981 -20.60 7.65 -3.06
CA TYR A 981 -19.42 7.34 -3.86
C TYR A 981 -19.80 6.83 -5.26
N PRO A 982 -19.18 7.35 -6.34
CA PRO A 982 -19.50 6.93 -7.71
C PRO A 982 -19.04 5.50 -8.02
N ASP A 983 -17.96 5.07 -7.37
CA ASP A 983 -17.37 3.73 -7.49
C ASP A 983 -17.34 3.06 -6.11
N ALA A 984 -17.50 1.74 -6.07
CA ALA A 984 -17.45 0.99 -4.82
C ALA A 984 -16.05 1.08 -4.16
N LEU A 985 -16.05 1.20 -2.85
CA LEU A 985 -14.87 1.32 -2.00
C LEU A 985 -14.04 0.02 -2.00
N ALA A 986 -12.73 0.17 -1.81
CA ALA A 986 -11.82 -0.96 -1.61
C ALA A 986 -12.12 -1.70 -0.30
N LYS A 987 -12.53 -0.96 0.74
CA LYS A 987 -12.82 -1.43 2.10
C LYS A 987 -14.25 -1.03 2.51
N PRO A 988 -14.89 -1.73 3.45
CA PRO A 988 -16.15 -1.28 4.05
C PRO A 988 -16.06 0.17 4.56
N LEU A 989 -17.15 0.92 4.46
CA LEU A 989 -17.21 2.35 4.80
C LEU A 989 -16.56 2.72 6.15
N PRO A 990 -16.79 1.99 7.28
CA PRO A 990 -16.12 2.29 8.55
C PRO A 990 -14.58 2.25 8.46
N LEU A 991 -14.03 1.21 7.82
CA LEU A 991 -12.58 1.08 7.60
C LEU A 991 -12.03 2.15 6.66
N HIS A 992 -12.79 2.51 5.62
CA HIS A 992 -12.41 3.56 4.69
C HIS A 992 -12.34 4.93 5.38
N LEU A 993 -13.29 5.25 6.27
CA LEU A 993 -13.25 6.49 7.04
C LEU A 993 -12.11 6.51 8.07
N ALA A 994 -11.87 5.40 8.76
CA ALA A 994 -10.72 5.27 9.68
C ALA A 994 -9.37 5.43 8.94
N GLU A 995 -9.22 4.85 7.74
CA GLU A 995 -8.06 5.06 6.87
C GLU A 995 -7.92 6.54 6.46
N LYS A 996 -9.04 7.20 6.14
CA LYS A 996 -9.05 8.62 5.77
C LYS A 996 -8.71 9.59 6.91
N ALA A 997 -8.81 9.18 8.17
CA ALA A 997 -8.35 9.98 9.30
C ALA A 997 -6.82 10.21 9.28
N GLU A 998 -6.04 9.38 8.57
CA GLU A 998 -4.60 9.58 8.36
C GLU A 998 -4.28 10.98 7.80
N GLU A 999 -5.20 11.57 7.03
CA GLU A 999 -5.10 12.93 6.50
C GLU A 999 -4.82 14.02 7.56
N TYR A 1000 -5.12 13.74 8.84
CA TYR A 1000 -4.95 14.62 10.00
C TYR A 1000 -3.85 14.17 10.96
N VAL A 1001 -3.19 13.04 10.69
CA VAL A 1001 -2.03 12.59 11.47
C VAL A 1001 -0.78 13.24 10.86
N LEU A 1002 -0.39 14.40 11.37
CA LEU A 1002 0.65 15.26 10.80
C LEU A 1002 1.76 15.52 11.84
N PRO A 1003 2.64 14.53 12.11
CA PRO A 1003 3.67 14.67 13.13
C PRO A 1003 4.63 15.80 12.78
N LEU A 1004 4.95 16.61 13.77
CA LEU A 1004 5.97 17.65 13.70
C LEU A 1004 7.16 17.26 14.59
N PRO A 1005 8.37 17.73 14.29
CA PRO A 1005 9.47 17.54 15.23
C PRO A 1005 9.16 18.26 16.56
N PRO A 1006 9.63 17.72 17.69
CA PRO A 1006 9.50 18.35 18.99
C PRO A 1006 10.12 19.75 18.94
N ARG A 1007 9.51 20.69 19.67
CA ARG A 1007 10.09 22.01 19.88
C ARG A 1007 11.38 21.77 20.65
N ALA A 1008 12.54 22.03 20.05
CA ALA A 1008 13.74 22.19 20.85
C ALA A 1008 13.41 23.32 21.83
N GLU A 1009 13.22 22.98 23.10
CA GLU A 1009 13.34 23.97 24.15
C GLU A 1009 14.75 24.52 23.99
N ALA A 1010 14.84 25.69 23.37
CA ALA A 1010 15.95 26.56 23.65
C ALA A 1010 15.91 26.72 25.17
N ALA A 1011 16.81 26.02 25.85
CA ALA A 1011 17.34 26.48 27.11
C ALA A 1011 17.92 27.87 26.84
N ASP A 1012 17.05 28.87 26.87
CA ASP A 1012 17.38 30.28 27.05
C ASP A 1012 16.10 31.07 27.36
N THR A 1013 15.89 31.17 28.67
CA THR A 1013 15.63 32.40 29.43
C THR A 1013 14.39 33.27 29.11
N LEU A 1014 13.53 33.33 30.14
CA LEU A 1014 12.67 34.44 30.62
C LEU A 1014 11.51 34.94 29.73
#